data_AF-C6IEA9-F1
#
_entry.id   AF-C6IEA9-F1
#
_cell.length_a   1.000
_cell.length_b   1.000
_cell.length_c   1.000
_cell.angle_alpha   90.00
_cell.angle_beta   90.00
_cell.angle_gamma   90.00
#
_symmetry.space_group_name_H-M   'P 1'
#
loop_
_entity.id
_entity.type
_entity.pdbx_description
1 polymer ?
#
loop_
_entity_poly.entity_id
_entity_poly.type
_entity_poly.pdbx_seq_one_letter_code
_entity_poly.pdbx_strand_id
1 'polypeptide(L)'
;MKKIIVFLLCLTMGTSLLFAQDIERNIKERLTDYFAKYTATAKISTPKLNSFDIDYDRRTIQIYASESFAYQPFLPETVETIYNQMKELLPGPVNYYQITIYADGKPIEELVPNLYRSKKKDKERMALNTEYKGAPWVKNTSRPNEISRGLQDRHIALWQSHGNYYKNDKGEWGWQRPRLFCTTEDMFTQSFILPYVIPMLENAGAIVYTPRERDTQKNEIIVDNDTPNASLYLEVGSKKARWTTTSVKGFAQKKAIYKDGENPFTDGTSRYIQTEKKKKKNKDQAFAEWVPTLPATGKYAVYVSYQTLPNSVSDAKYLVFHNGGVTEFKVNQKIGGGTWVYLGTFEFDKGNNDYGMVVLSNESSEHGVVCADAVRFGGGMGNISRGGKISGLPRYLEGARYSSQWAGMPYDVYAGRKGENDYTDDINTRSNTINYLSGGSVYNPGQTGLGVPLEMTMALHSDAGCSKDDEIIGSLGIYTTDFNNGKLNSGMDRYASRDLADILLTQIQKDIRTNYNLPWTRRSMWNRNYSETRLPATPSTIIELLSHQNFADMQLGHNPNFKFTVGRAIYKGILQFINSQHGKDYVVQPLPVSNFAIHFGKKKNTLELTWKGEDDPLEPTARPREYMVYTRIGYGGFDNGTLVSKPYYSVKVEPGLVYSFKVTAVNRGGESFPSEILSAYKAKRERERILIINGFDRISGPAVINTPDKAGFDLEQDPGVPYLSNISFCGAQSGFNRSQAGKEGEGSLGHSGRELEGMEIAGNTFDYPFIHGKAIQAAGKYSFVSCSDEAVENGIVTLEDYPIVDYILGLEKEDPIAKAYYKTFSSPMQRLITSYCQSGGHLFVSGAYVGSDMSGTQGNREFTEKVLKYGYQNSLTDKSSGQINGLGRSITIPRLPNETSYAVTAPDCIVPVAPAFPVFTYARGNQSAGIAYKGADYRTFVLGFPFESIQSETDRASIMAGILGFFTQK
;
A
#
# COMPACT_ATOMS: atom_id res chain seq x y z
N MET A 1 35.81 -68.52 -46.91
CA MET A 1 34.50 -68.18 -46.29
C MET A 1 34.59 -67.32 -45.03
N LYS A 2 35.53 -67.51 -44.09
CA LYS A 2 35.63 -66.66 -42.86
C LYS A 2 35.93 -65.16 -43.09
N LYS A 3 36.66 -64.77 -44.15
CA LYS A 3 36.96 -63.34 -44.44
C LYS A 3 35.79 -62.54 -45.04
N ILE A 4 34.83 -63.20 -45.69
CA ILE A 4 33.67 -62.54 -46.33
C ILE A 4 32.56 -62.26 -45.31
N ILE A 5 32.38 -63.14 -44.32
CA ILE A 5 31.39 -62.96 -43.25
C ILE A 5 31.78 -61.80 -42.31
N VAL A 6 33.07 -61.63 -41.99
CA VAL A 6 33.55 -60.49 -41.18
C VAL A 6 33.43 -59.17 -41.95
N PHE A 7 33.67 -59.16 -43.27
CA PHE A 7 33.51 -57.97 -44.10
C PHE A 7 32.03 -57.58 -44.28
N LEU A 8 31.12 -58.55 -44.41
CA LEU A 8 29.67 -58.29 -44.44
C LEU A 8 29.13 -57.82 -43.07
N LEU A 9 29.62 -58.37 -41.95
CA LEU A 9 29.27 -57.87 -40.61
C LEU A 9 29.79 -56.45 -40.36
N CYS A 10 31.00 -56.12 -40.84
CA CYS A 10 31.51 -54.75 -40.79
C CYS A 10 30.74 -53.80 -41.71
N LEU A 11 30.23 -54.27 -42.87
CA LEU A 11 29.38 -53.47 -43.76
C LEU A 11 27.97 -53.23 -43.19
N THR A 12 27.35 -54.23 -42.55
CA THR A 12 26.03 -54.08 -41.90
C THR A 12 26.10 -53.27 -40.60
N MET A 13 27.20 -53.37 -39.85
CA MET A 13 27.50 -52.44 -38.74
C MET A 13 27.78 -51.03 -39.28
N GLY A 14 28.50 -50.90 -40.41
CA GLY A 14 28.77 -49.61 -41.04
C GLY A 14 27.52 -48.90 -41.58
N THR A 15 26.57 -49.62 -42.19
CA THR A 15 25.32 -49.03 -42.70
C THR A 15 24.35 -48.67 -41.57
N SER A 16 24.23 -49.49 -40.52
CA SER A 16 23.40 -49.14 -39.35
C SER A 16 23.96 -47.94 -38.56
N LEU A 17 25.28 -47.80 -38.47
CA LEU A 17 25.93 -46.62 -37.90
C LEU A 17 25.71 -45.35 -38.74
N LEU A 18 25.73 -45.45 -40.07
CA LEU A 18 25.46 -44.31 -40.97
C LEU A 18 23.99 -43.86 -40.91
N PHE A 19 23.03 -44.80 -40.89
CA PHE A 19 21.60 -44.47 -40.75
C PHE A 19 21.26 -43.84 -39.38
N ALA A 20 21.89 -44.32 -38.29
CA ALA A 20 21.73 -43.72 -36.97
C ALA A 20 22.32 -42.30 -36.90
N GLN A 21 23.50 -42.07 -37.50
CA GLN A 21 24.11 -40.73 -37.58
C GLN A 21 23.28 -39.73 -38.41
N ASP A 22 22.65 -40.18 -39.49
CA ASP A 22 21.77 -39.32 -40.31
C ASP A 22 20.47 -38.94 -39.58
N ILE A 23 19.89 -39.86 -38.80
CA ILE A 23 18.70 -39.61 -37.96
C ILE A 23 19.04 -38.61 -36.85
N GLU A 24 20.13 -38.81 -36.12
CA GLU A 24 20.56 -37.89 -35.07
C GLU A 24 20.91 -36.50 -35.59
N ARG A 25 21.56 -36.40 -36.76
CA ARG A 25 21.82 -35.10 -37.41
C ARG A 25 20.51 -34.38 -37.74
N ASN A 26 19.55 -35.08 -38.33
CA ASN A 26 18.23 -34.52 -38.68
C ASN A 26 17.46 -34.06 -37.43
N ILE A 27 17.46 -34.87 -36.37
CA ILE A 27 16.86 -34.50 -35.07
C ILE A 27 17.53 -33.24 -34.52
N LYS A 28 18.86 -33.19 -34.49
CA LYS A 28 19.62 -32.03 -34.00
C LYS A 28 19.26 -30.76 -34.75
N GLU A 29 19.21 -30.81 -36.08
CA GLU A 29 18.84 -29.67 -36.93
C GLU A 29 17.42 -29.19 -36.61
N ARG A 30 16.43 -30.10 -36.60
CA ARG A 30 15.03 -29.77 -36.31
C ARG A 30 14.84 -29.16 -34.91
N LEU A 31 15.47 -29.76 -33.89
CA LEU A 31 15.40 -29.26 -32.52
C LEU A 31 16.07 -27.89 -32.39
N THR A 32 17.25 -27.71 -32.98
CA THR A 32 17.95 -26.42 -32.99
C THR A 32 17.08 -25.33 -33.61
N ASP A 33 16.47 -25.63 -34.76
CA ASP A 33 15.55 -24.73 -35.45
C ASP A 33 14.30 -24.40 -34.63
N TYR A 34 13.71 -25.41 -33.97
CA TYR A 34 12.54 -25.24 -33.12
C TYR A 34 12.83 -24.26 -31.98
N PHE A 35 13.89 -24.48 -31.20
CA PHE A 35 14.22 -23.61 -30.08
C PHE A 35 14.63 -22.20 -30.53
N ALA A 36 15.36 -22.07 -31.65
CA ALA A 36 15.75 -20.78 -32.21
C ALA A 36 14.55 -19.92 -32.68
N LYS A 37 13.47 -20.56 -33.12
CA LYS A 37 12.24 -19.91 -33.61
C LYS A 37 11.11 -19.91 -32.56
N TYR A 38 11.33 -20.51 -31.39
CA TYR A 38 10.33 -20.61 -30.34
C TYR A 38 9.96 -19.23 -29.79
N THR A 39 8.67 -18.95 -29.71
CA THR A 39 8.14 -17.70 -29.16
C THR A 39 7.32 -18.01 -27.92
N ALA A 40 7.78 -17.53 -26.76
CA ALA A 40 7.04 -17.65 -25.50
C ALA A 40 6.03 -16.50 -25.35
N THR A 41 5.06 -16.68 -24.45
CA THR A 41 4.13 -15.62 -24.04
C THR A 41 4.79 -14.53 -23.20
N ALA A 42 5.93 -14.84 -22.57
CA ALA A 42 6.77 -13.89 -21.83
C ALA A 42 7.98 -13.46 -22.67
N LYS A 43 8.45 -12.23 -22.45
CA LYS A 43 9.69 -11.70 -23.05
C LYS A 43 10.89 -12.36 -22.38
N ILE A 44 11.38 -13.42 -23.01
CA ILE A 44 12.56 -14.20 -22.59
C ILE A 44 13.69 -14.09 -23.62
N SER A 45 14.91 -14.38 -23.20
CA SER A 45 16.01 -14.62 -24.15
C SER A 45 15.70 -15.84 -25.02
N THR A 46 16.08 -15.80 -26.30
CA THR A 46 15.84 -16.90 -27.25
C THR A 46 16.34 -18.24 -26.68
N PRO A 47 15.47 -19.26 -26.56
CA PRO A 47 15.86 -20.60 -26.16
C PRO A 47 16.85 -21.24 -27.14
N LYS A 48 17.68 -22.16 -26.64
CA LYS A 48 18.62 -22.95 -27.43
C LYS A 48 18.52 -24.42 -27.05
N LEU A 49 18.86 -25.30 -27.99
CA LEU A 49 19.15 -26.69 -27.70
C LEU A 49 20.55 -26.77 -27.08
N ASN A 50 20.67 -27.36 -25.88
CA ASN A 50 21.96 -27.69 -25.28
C ASN A 50 22.44 -29.07 -25.76
N SER A 51 21.60 -30.10 -25.60
CA SER A 51 21.87 -31.48 -26.01
C SER A 51 20.56 -32.27 -26.14
N PHE A 52 20.64 -33.48 -26.69
CA PHE A 52 19.58 -34.49 -26.60
C PHE A 52 20.22 -35.87 -26.55
N ASP A 53 19.54 -36.81 -25.89
CA ASP A 53 19.97 -38.20 -25.75
C ASP A 53 18.84 -39.12 -26.20
N ILE A 54 19.16 -40.13 -27.01
CA ILE A 54 18.20 -41.13 -27.49
C ILE A 54 18.58 -42.49 -26.91
N ASP A 55 17.63 -43.15 -26.26
CA ASP A 55 17.72 -44.54 -25.86
C ASP A 55 16.77 -45.36 -26.73
N TYR A 56 17.34 -46.02 -27.75
CA TYR A 56 16.59 -46.83 -28.71
C TYR A 56 16.01 -48.10 -28.08
N ASP A 57 16.67 -48.67 -27.07
CA ASP A 57 16.23 -49.89 -26.38
C ASP A 57 15.00 -49.59 -25.51
N ARG A 58 15.06 -48.49 -24.75
CA ARG A 58 13.94 -48.04 -23.91
C ARG A 58 12.90 -47.23 -24.68
N ARG A 59 13.17 -46.87 -25.93
CA ARG A 59 12.35 -46.00 -26.78
C ARG A 59 12.05 -44.67 -26.09
N THR A 60 13.10 -43.99 -25.62
CA THR A 60 13.00 -42.67 -24.98
C THR A 60 13.90 -41.65 -25.64
N ILE A 61 13.49 -40.38 -25.62
CA ILE A 61 14.33 -39.24 -26.00
C ILE A 61 14.29 -38.19 -24.90
N GLN A 62 15.46 -37.76 -24.45
CA GLN A 62 15.63 -36.67 -23.49
C GLN A 62 16.19 -35.45 -24.23
N ILE A 63 15.51 -34.31 -24.12
CA ILE A 63 15.88 -33.08 -24.82
C ILE A 63 16.25 -32.04 -23.76
N TYR A 64 17.44 -31.46 -23.83
CA TYR A 64 17.93 -30.48 -22.87
C TYR A 64 17.94 -29.10 -23.52
N ALA A 65 17.03 -28.23 -23.10
CA ALA A 65 16.96 -26.84 -23.51
C ALA A 65 17.79 -25.93 -22.59
N SER A 66 18.17 -24.76 -23.09
CA SER A 66 18.82 -23.71 -22.30
C SER A 66 17.92 -23.21 -21.17
N GLU A 67 18.52 -22.68 -20.10
CA GLU A 67 17.81 -22.11 -18.94
C GLU A 67 16.77 -21.05 -19.32
N SER A 68 17.02 -20.26 -20.37
CA SER A 68 16.06 -19.27 -20.86
C SER A 68 14.69 -19.87 -21.20
N PHE A 69 14.63 -21.14 -21.61
CA PHE A 69 13.36 -21.84 -21.84
C PHE A 69 12.56 -22.06 -20.56
N ALA A 70 13.22 -22.19 -19.40
CA ALA A 70 12.58 -22.35 -18.09
C ALA A 70 12.02 -21.02 -17.52
N TYR A 71 12.45 -19.89 -18.08
CA TYR A 71 12.13 -18.54 -17.57
C TYR A 71 10.77 -18.02 -18.03
N GLN A 72 10.01 -18.81 -18.80
CA GLN A 72 8.63 -18.53 -19.17
C GLN A 72 7.64 -19.13 -18.15
N PRO A 73 6.38 -18.63 -18.09
CA PRO A 73 5.33 -19.30 -17.33
C PRO A 73 5.00 -20.65 -17.96
N PHE A 74 4.78 -21.67 -17.13
CA PHE A 74 4.29 -22.97 -17.58
C PHE A 74 2.93 -23.25 -16.96
N LEU A 75 1.96 -23.54 -17.83
CA LEU A 75 0.65 -24.11 -17.48
C LEU A 75 0.55 -25.52 -18.05
N PRO A 76 -0.32 -26.40 -17.50
CA PRO A 76 -0.53 -27.74 -18.05
C PRO A 76 -0.77 -27.74 -19.56
N GLU A 77 -1.57 -26.80 -20.06
CA GLU A 77 -1.94 -26.68 -21.47
C GLU A 77 -0.74 -26.22 -22.34
N THR A 78 0.10 -25.34 -21.81
CA THR A 78 1.32 -24.90 -22.49
C THR A 78 2.32 -26.05 -22.61
N VAL A 79 2.49 -26.83 -21.54
CA VAL A 79 3.37 -28.00 -21.52
C VAL A 79 2.88 -29.05 -22.52
N GLU A 80 1.59 -29.36 -22.52
CA GLU A 80 0.98 -30.30 -23.49
C GLU A 80 1.20 -29.84 -24.93
N THR A 81 1.00 -28.54 -25.20
CA THR A 81 1.24 -27.94 -26.52
C THR A 81 2.68 -28.14 -26.98
N ILE A 82 3.67 -27.88 -26.11
CA ILE A 82 5.09 -28.07 -26.42
C ILE A 82 5.40 -29.54 -26.72
N TYR A 83 4.88 -30.48 -25.92
CA TYR A 83 5.09 -31.91 -26.16
C TYR A 83 4.45 -32.38 -27.48
N ASN A 84 3.27 -31.87 -27.83
CA ASN A 84 2.63 -32.20 -29.10
C ASN A 84 3.41 -31.65 -30.29
N GLN A 85 3.85 -30.39 -30.22
CA GLN A 85 4.75 -29.80 -31.23
C GLN A 85 6.03 -30.63 -31.39
N MET A 86 6.60 -31.14 -30.28
CA MET A 86 7.81 -31.96 -30.32
C MET A 86 7.57 -33.31 -31.01
N LYS A 87 6.42 -33.95 -30.77
CA LYS A 87 6.05 -35.21 -31.45
C LYS A 87 5.85 -35.00 -32.96
N GLU A 88 5.25 -33.89 -33.36
CA GLU A 88 5.05 -33.55 -34.78
C GLU A 88 6.36 -33.19 -35.48
N LEU A 89 7.28 -32.54 -34.75
CA LEU A 89 8.58 -32.12 -35.25
C LEU A 89 9.52 -33.30 -35.53
N LEU A 90 9.57 -34.30 -34.65
CA LEU A 90 10.54 -35.40 -34.73
C LEU A 90 10.22 -36.38 -35.88
N PRO A 91 11.23 -36.95 -36.55
CA PRO A 91 11.03 -37.95 -37.60
C PRO A 91 10.61 -39.32 -37.03
N GLY A 92 9.94 -40.14 -37.84
CA GLY A 92 9.72 -41.56 -37.51
C GLY A 92 11.04 -42.36 -37.60
N PRO A 93 11.29 -43.34 -36.70
CA PRO A 93 10.38 -43.86 -35.67
C PRO A 93 10.48 -43.16 -34.30
N VAL A 94 11.39 -42.20 -34.10
CA VAL A 94 11.63 -41.59 -32.78
C VAL A 94 10.50 -40.68 -32.29
N ASN A 95 9.61 -40.23 -33.18
CA ASN A 95 8.39 -39.51 -32.80
C ASN A 95 7.39 -40.35 -31.97
N TYR A 96 7.52 -41.68 -31.99
CA TYR A 96 6.76 -42.61 -31.15
C TYR A 96 7.44 -42.91 -29.81
N TYR A 97 8.64 -42.36 -29.57
CA TYR A 97 9.36 -42.57 -28.32
C TYR A 97 8.76 -41.71 -27.21
N GLN A 98 8.97 -42.12 -25.97
CA GLN A 98 8.63 -41.28 -24.83
C GLN A 98 9.60 -40.09 -24.78
N ILE A 99 9.06 -38.88 -24.98
CA ILE A 99 9.81 -37.62 -24.97
C ILE A 99 9.81 -37.05 -23.55
N THR A 100 10.95 -36.57 -23.09
CA THR A 100 11.04 -35.72 -21.89
C THR A 100 11.90 -34.50 -22.23
N ILE A 101 11.35 -33.31 -22.01
CA ILE A 101 12.03 -32.04 -22.28
C ILE A 101 12.46 -31.44 -20.94
N TYR A 102 13.76 -31.22 -20.79
CA TYR A 102 14.39 -30.63 -19.62
C TYR A 102 14.75 -29.17 -19.88
N ALA A 103 14.48 -28.32 -18.90
CA ALA A 103 14.98 -26.96 -18.83
C ALA A 103 15.31 -26.62 -17.38
N ASP A 104 16.43 -25.92 -17.14
CA ASP A 104 16.92 -25.65 -15.77
C ASP A 104 17.03 -26.93 -14.92
N GLY A 105 17.50 -28.02 -15.54
CA GLY A 105 17.69 -29.32 -14.88
C GLY A 105 16.40 -30.08 -14.50
N LYS A 106 15.22 -29.58 -14.89
CA LYS A 106 13.92 -30.20 -14.55
C LYS A 106 13.09 -30.51 -15.80
N PRO A 107 12.30 -31.59 -15.82
CA PRO A 107 11.24 -31.77 -16.81
C PRO A 107 10.31 -30.56 -16.81
N ILE A 108 9.91 -30.06 -17.99
CA ILE A 108 9.09 -28.83 -18.08
C ILE A 108 7.73 -28.94 -17.39
N GLU A 109 7.15 -30.14 -17.29
CA GLU A 109 5.94 -30.40 -16.50
C GLU A 109 6.15 -30.17 -14.99
N GLU A 110 7.38 -30.32 -14.49
CA GLU A 110 7.74 -30.01 -13.11
C GLU A 110 7.95 -28.51 -12.89
N LEU A 111 7.94 -27.68 -13.93
CA LEU A 111 8.00 -26.22 -13.84
C LEU A 111 6.61 -25.58 -13.78
N VAL A 112 5.51 -26.36 -13.81
CA VAL A 112 4.16 -25.84 -13.57
C VAL A 112 3.99 -25.57 -12.07
N PRO A 113 3.59 -24.36 -11.63
CA PRO A 113 3.30 -24.11 -10.22
C PRO A 113 2.23 -25.05 -9.65
N ASN A 114 2.38 -25.47 -8.39
CA ASN A 114 1.42 -26.37 -7.74
C ASN A 114 -0.03 -25.85 -7.73
N LEU A 115 -0.20 -24.52 -7.76
CA LEU A 115 -1.50 -23.86 -7.89
C LEU A 115 -2.26 -24.28 -9.15
N TYR A 116 -1.55 -24.49 -10.26
CA TYR A 116 -2.13 -24.80 -11.57
C TYR A 116 -2.14 -26.31 -11.90
N ARG A 117 -1.60 -27.15 -11.00
CA ARG A 117 -1.61 -28.62 -11.18
C ARG A 117 -2.93 -29.22 -10.68
N SER A 118 -3.66 -29.87 -11.57
CA SER A 118 -4.89 -30.61 -11.23
C SER A 118 -4.62 -32.01 -10.65
N LYS A 119 -3.48 -32.63 -11.00
CA LYS A 119 -3.03 -33.95 -10.54
C LYS A 119 -1.53 -33.91 -10.24
N LYS A 120 -1.02 -34.84 -9.44
CA LYS A 120 0.42 -35.00 -9.13
C LYS A 120 1.10 -33.70 -8.65
N LYS A 121 0.52 -33.04 -7.65
CA LYS A 121 1.17 -31.92 -6.96
C LYS A 121 2.51 -32.36 -6.36
N ASP A 122 3.53 -31.54 -6.52
CA ASP A 122 4.85 -31.77 -5.92
C ASP A 122 4.79 -31.39 -4.45
N LYS A 123 4.72 -32.41 -3.59
CA LYS A 123 4.60 -32.23 -2.13
C LYS A 123 5.86 -31.66 -1.50
N GLU A 124 7.03 -31.74 -2.16
CA GLU A 124 8.28 -31.19 -1.62
C GLU A 124 8.32 -29.66 -1.69
N ARG A 125 7.49 -29.06 -2.55
CA ARG A 125 7.30 -27.60 -2.67
C ARG A 125 6.06 -27.10 -1.93
N MET A 126 5.57 -27.85 -0.94
CA MET A 126 4.38 -27.52 -0.17
C MET A 126 4.64 -27.57 1.34
N ALA A 127 3.95 -26.73 2.10
CA ALA A 127 4.01 -26.69 3.56
C ALA A 127 3.05 -27.68 4.25
N LEU A 128 2.60 -28.76 3.57
CA LEU A 128 1.54 -29.66 4.07
C LEU A 128 1.81 -30.25 5.47
N ASN A 129 3.08 -30.50 5.79
CA ASN A 129 3.50 -31.04 7.09
C ASN A 129 4.14 -29.99 8.01
N THR A 130 4.21 -28.73 7.56
CA THR A 130 4.86 -27.62 8.26
C THR A 130 3.83 -26.53 8.50
N GLU A 131 3.13 -26.61 9.64
CA GLU A 131 2.11 -25.62 10.02
C GLU A 131 2.38 -25.11 11.44
N TYR A 132 2.43 -23.78 11.59
CA TYR A 132 2.50 -23.16 12.90
C TYR A 132 1.16 -23.28 13.62
N LYS A 133 1.16 -23.85 14.83
CA LYS A 133 -0.04 -24.09 15.65
C LYS A 133 -0.07 -23.26 16.94
N GLY A 134 0.93 -22.40 17.15
CA GLY A 134 1.00 -21.53 18.33
C GLY A 134 0.12 -20.29 18.18
N ALA A 135 0.09 -19.45 19.23
CA ALA A 135 -0.58 -18.16 19.16
C ALA A 135 0.19 -17.22 18.21
N PRO A 136 -0.50 -16.39 17.40
CA PRO A 136 0.17 -15.40 16.56
C PRO A 136 1.03 -14.43 17.38
N TRP A 137 2.11 -13.92 16.77
CA TRP A 137 2.97 -12.92 17.41
C TRP A 137 2.19 -11.74 17.98
N VAL A 138 1.22 -11.20 17.22
CA VAL A 138 0.30 -10.15 17.64
C VAL A 138 -1.10 -10.48 17.15
N LYS A 139 -2.12 -10.27 18.00
CA LYS A 139 -3.54 -10.39 17.64
C LYS A 139 -4.33 -9.21 18.16
N ASN A 140 -4.96 -8.45 17.26
CA ASN A 140 -5.98 -7.48 17.63
C ASN A 140 -7.27 -8.23 18.03
N THR A 141 -7.67 -8.11 19.29
CA THR A 141 -8.87 -8.75 19.84
C THR A 141 -10.10 -7.84 19.87
N SER A 142 -9.92 -6.54 19.57
CA SER A 142 -11.02 -5.60 19.36
C SER A 142 -11.62 -5.66 17.96
N ARG A 143 -10.95 -6.33 17.00
CA ARG A 143 -11.46 -6.54 15.64
C ARG A 143 -12.77 -7.36 15.67
N PRO A 144 -13.90 -6.85 15.16
CA PRO A 144 -15.19 -7.54 15.30
C PRO A 144 -15.44 -8.67 14.28
N ASN A 145 -14.70 -8.71 13.17
CA ASN A 145 -14.91 -9.68 12.10
C ASN A 145 -13.97 -10.90 12.17
N GLU A 146 -14.44 -12.03 11.66
CA GLU A 146 -13.66 -13.27 11.53
C GLU A 146 -13.18 -13.49 10.09
N ILE A 147 -11.89 -13.77 9.92
CA ILE A 147 -11.28 -14.05 8.63
C ILE A 147 -10.96 -15.54 8.52
N SER A 148 -11.82 -16.30 7.85
CA SER A 148 -11.73 -17.78 7.82
C SER A 148 -11.14 -18.37 6.54
N ARG A 149 -10.98 -17.57 5.48
CA ARG A 149 -10.42 -17.96 4.17
C ARG A 149 -9.46 -16.92 3.58
N GLY A 150 -8.93 -16.04 4.44
CA GLY A 150 -7.89 -15.08 4.11
C GLY A 150 -6.50 -15.59 4.48
N LEU A 151 -5.76 -14.74 5.19
CA LEU A 151 -4.40 -14.92 5.70
C LEU A 151 -4.35 -14.86 7.24
N GLN A 152 -5.47 -15.08 7.93
CA GLN A 152 -5.57 -15.02 9.38
C GLN A 152 -4.42 -15.77 10.07
N ASP A 153 -3.73 -15.06 10.96
CA ASP A 153 -2.63 -15.54 11.80
C ASP A 153 -1.37 -16.00 11.02
N ARG A 154 -1.27 -15.70 9.71
CA ARG A 154 -0.07 -15.97 8.90
C ARG A 154 0.95 -14.85 9.01
N HIS A 155 2.23 -15.20 9.18
CA HIS A 155 3.32 -14.22 9.29
C HIS A 155 4.06 -14.09 7.96
N ILE A 156 4.11 -12.88 7.45
CA ILE A 156 4.66 -12.55 6.13
C ILE A 156 5.72 -11.49 6.31
N ALA A 157 6.89 -11.67 5.69
CA ALA A 157 7.86 -10.60 5.56
C ALA A 157 7.84 -10.05 4.12
N LEU A 158 7.83 -8.74 3.97
CA LEU A 158 8.02 -8.11 2.67
C LEU A 158 8.66 -6.74 2.83
N TRP A 159 9.27 -6.24 1.76
CA TRP A 159 9.90 -4.93 1.77
C TRP A 159 9.92 -4.29 0.38
N GLN A 160 9.91 -2.97 0.39
CA GLN A 160 10.34 -2.11 -0.70
C GLN A 160 11.83 -2.31 -1.02
N SER A 161 12.35 -1.72 -2.09
CA SER A 161 13.76 -1.85 -2.48
C SER A 161 14.75 -1.21 -1.47
N HIS A 162 15.88 -0.72 -1.97
CA HIS A 162 16.91 -0.05 -1.19
C HIS A 162 16.39 1.19 -0.46
N GLY A 163 17.09 1.58 0.60
CA GLY A 163 16.88 2.86 1.28
C GLY A 163 18.13 3.72 1.19
N ASN A 164 18.07 4.93 1.72
CA ASN A 164 19.24 5.80 1.83
C ASN A 164 20.31 5.11 2.67
N TYR A 165 21.54 5.08 2.17
CA TYR A 165 22.67 4.45 2.85
C TYR A 165 23.93 5.31 2.75
N TYR A 166 24.85 5.05 3.67
CA TYR A 166 26.13 5.72 3.70
C TYR A 166 27.10 5.06 2.70
N LYS A 167 27.56 5.83 1.71
CA LYS A 167 28.55 5.41 0.72
C LYS A 167 29.94 5.55 1.32
N ASN A 168 30.46 4.48 1.92
CA ASN A 168 31.73 4.46 2.64
C ASN A 168 32.90 5.07 1.84
N ASP A 169 32.97 4.75 0.54
CA ASP A 169 34.01 5.21 -0.40
C ASP A 169 33.93 6.69 -0.74
N LYS A 170 32.74 7.30 -0.63
CA LYS A 170 32.49 8.72 -0.93
C LYS A 170 32.39 9.61 0.31
N GLY A 171 32.21 9.01 1.49
CA GLY A 171 32.07 9.75 2.74
C GLY A 171 30.73 10.48 2.87
N GLU A 172 29.67 10.00 2.22
CA GLU A 172 28.37 10.69 2.13
C GLU A 172 27.18 9.73 2.21
N TRP A 173 26.02 10.26 2.60
CA TRP A 173 24.73 9.57 2.51
C TRP A 173 24.13 9.73 1.11
N GLY A 174 23.50 8.69 0.57
CA GLY A 174 22.83 8.78 -0.72
C GLY A 174 22.02 7.55 -1.12
N TRP A 175 21.29 7.70 -2.22
CA TRP A 175 20.47 6.66 -2.84
C TRP A 175 21.29 5.71 -3.72
N GLN A 176 20.77 4.51 -3.98
CA GLN A 176 21.37 3.62 -4.96
C GLN A 176 21.19 4.15 -6.39
N ARG A 177 19.98 4.62 -6.71
CA ARG A 177 19.61 5.07 -8.06
C ARG A 177 19.61 6.60 -8.21
N PRO A 178 19.76 7.11 -9.45
CA PRO A 178 19.64 8.54 -9.72
C PRO A 178 18.21 9.04 -9.51
N ARG A 179 18.08 10.35 -9.32
CA ARG A 179 16.80 11.05 -9.24
C ARG A 179 16.25 11.28 -10.64
N LEU A 180 15.29 10.46 -11.04
CA LEU A 180 14.66 10.51 -12.36
C LEU A 180 13.14 10.52 -12.21
N PHE A 181 12.46 11.28 -13.08
CA PHE A 181 11.01 11.37 -13.15
C PHE A 181 10.36 11.69 -11.80
N CYS A 182 10.91 12.69 -11.12
CA CYS A 182 10.50 13.19 -9.81
C CYS A 182 10.69 12.20 -8.64
N THR A 183 11.37 11.07 -8.84
CA THR A 183 11.55 10.05 -7.79
C THR A 183 12.92 9.35 -7.90
N THR A 184 13.12 8.34 -7.05
CA THR A 184 14.20 7.34 -7.16
C THR A 184 13.59 5.98 -6.79
N GLU A 185 14.15 4.88 -7.29
CA GLU A 185 13.71 3.51 -6.95
C GLU A 185 13.51 3.33 -5.44
N ASP A 186 14.49 3.81 -4.65
CA ASP A 186 14.56 3.68 -3.19
C ASP A 186 13.31 4.28 -2.48
N MET A 187 12.69 5.30 -3.08
CA MET A 187 11.49 5.98 -2.58
C MET A 187 10.22 5.50 -3.30
N PHE A 188 10.33 5.18 -4.58
CA PHE A 188 9.21 4.83 -5.45
C PHE A 188 8.49 3.57 -5.00
N THR A 189 9.23 2.49 -4.76
CA THR A 189 8.66 1.16 -4.42
C THR A 189 7.90 1.18 -3.09
N GLN A 190 8.29 2.08 -2.17
CA GLN A 190 7.60 2.31 -0.89
C GLN A 190 6.15 2.77 -1.08
N SER A 191 5.88 3.53 -2.14
CA SER A 191 4.53 4.03 -2.44
C SER A 191 3.55 2.95 -2.91
N PHE A 192 4.02 1.72 -3.16
CA PHE A 192 3.16 0.55 -3.37
C PHE A 192 3.01 -0.24 -2.07
N ILE A 193 4.14 -0.48 -1.38
CA ILE A 193 4.19 -1.36 -0.22
C ILE A 193 3.43 -0.79 0.97
N LEU A 194 3.75 0.43 1.38
CA LEU A 194 3.23 1.00 2.64
C LEU A 194 1.72 1.36 2.56
N PRO A 195 1.24 2.08 1.52
CA PRO A 195 -0.17 2.49 1.49
C PRO A 195 -1.13 1.43 0.92
N TYR A 196 -0.65 0.43 0.17
CA TYR A 196 -1.51 -0.55 -0.50
C TYR A 196 -1.26 -1.99 -0.07
N VAL A 197 -0.07 -2.55 -0.31
CA VAL A 197 0.17 -4.00 -0.12
C VAL A 197 0.06 -4.41 1.34
N ILE A 198 0.72 -3.69 2.26
CA ILE A 198 0.68 -4.03 3.70
C ILE A 198 -0.76 -3.95 4.23
N PRO A 199 -1.52 -2.86 4.05
CA PRO A 199 -2.92 -2.80 4.48
C PRO A 199 -3.79 -3.92 3.93
N MET A 200 -3.63 -4.33 2.66
CA MET A 200 -4.40 -5.43 2.09
C MET A 200 -4.08 -6.78 2.73
N LEU A 201 -2.81 -7.04 3.06
CA LEU A 201 -2.41 -8.27 3.75
C LEU A 201 -2.92 -8.29 5.20
N GLU A 202 -2.80 -7.17 5.93
CA GLU A 202 -3.29 -7.04 7.30
C GLU A 202 -4.82 -7.12 7.39
N ASN A 203 -5.53 -6.55 6.41
CA ASN A 203 -6.98 -6.68 6.29
C ASN A 203 -7.45 -8.08 5.92
N ALA A 204 -6.57 -8.89 5.31
CA ALA A 204 -6.76 -10.32 5.13
C ALA A 204 -6.32 -11.14 6.37
N GLY A 205 -5.88 -10.50 7.46
CA GLY A 205 -5.54 -11.15 8.73
C GLY A 205 -4.08 -11.57 8.89
N ALA A 206 -3.20 -11.19 7.95
CA ALA A 206 -1.78 -11.45 8.06
C ALA A 206 -1.11 -10.55 9.11
N ILE A 207 0.00 -11.04 9.66
CA ILE A 207 0.93 -10.27 10.49
C ILE A 207 2.15 -9.97 9.63
N VAL A 208 2.33 -8.70 9.28
CA VAL A 208 3.34 -8.28 8.30
C VAL A 208 4.54 -7.65 8.99
N TYR A 209 5.72 -8.18 8.69
CA TYR A 209 7.01 -7.61 9.10
C TYR A 209 7.73 -7.00 7.90
N THR A 210 8.40 -5.86 8.10
CA THR A 210 9.33 -5.27 7.14
C THR A 210 10.67 -5.00 7.83
N PRO A 211 11.82 -5.37 7.23
CA PRO A 211 13.14 -5.01 7.75
C PRO A 211 13.45 -3.50 7.77
N ARG A 212 12.66 -2.69 7.06
CA ARG A 212 12.75 -1.22 7.07
C ARG A 212 11.62 -0.64 7.91
N GLU A 213 11.83 0.54 8.50
CA GLU A 213 10.76 1.24 9.21
C GLU A 213 9.55 1.48 8.28
N ARG A 214 8.34 1.29 8.81
CA ARG A 214 7.07 1.40 8.07
C ARG A 214 6.27 2.65 8.39
N ASP A 215 6.55 3.30 9.52
CA ASP A 215 5.84 4.50 9.94
C ASP A 215 6.49 5.77 9.36
N THR A 216 5.69 6.58 8.69
CA THR A 216 6.12 7.83 8.05
C THR A 216 6.17 9.00 9.03
N GLN A 217 5.58 8.84 10.22
CA GLN A 217 5.59 9.84 11.28
C GLN A 217 7.02 10.19 11.71
N LYS A 218 7.40 11.46 11.53
CA LYS A 218 8.75 11.97 11.84
C LYS A 218 9.03 12.13 13.33
N ASN A 219 7.98 12.27 14.13
CA ASN A 219 8.11 12.32 15.58
C ASN A 219 8.25 10.90 16.14
N GLU A 220 9.11 10.74 17.15
CA GLU A 220 9.26 9.50 17.90
C GLU A 220 9.35 9.82 19.38
N ILE A 221 8.52 9.17 20.17
CA ILE A 221 8.59 9.19 21.64
C ILE A 221 8.68 7.76 22.12
N ILE A 222 9.71 7.48 22.92
CA ILE A 222 9.88 6.19 23.58
C ILE A 222 9.70 6.40 25.08
N VAL A 223 8.91 5.53 25.68
CA VAL A 223 8.68 5.48 27.11
C VAL A 223 9.25 4.15 27.60
N ASP A 224 10.23 4.20 28.50
CA ASP A 224 10.86 3.04 29.14
C ASP A 224 11.06 3.31 30.64
N ASN A 225 11.43 2.27 31.40
CA ASN A 225 11.56 2.35 32.85
C ASN A 225 12.93 2.87 33.33
N ASP A 226 13.92 2.98 32.46
CA ASP A 226 15.31 3.33 32.81
C ASP A 226 15.67 4.78 32.49
N THR A 227 14.93 5.40 31.56
CA THR A 227 15.27 6.71 30.97
C THR A 227 14.23 7.76 31.35
N PRO A 228 14.46 8.57 32.39
CA PRO A 228 13.57 9.66 32.74
C PRO A 228 13.44 10.66 31.59
N ASN A 229 12.21 10.93 31.15
CA ASN A 229 11.88 11.96 30.19
C ASN A 229 10.56 12.65 30.57
N ALA A 230 9.97 13.46 29.68
CA ALA A 230 8.71 14.16 29.96
C ALA A 230 7.49 13.21 30.03
N SER A 231 7.60 12.00 29.49
CA SER A 231 6.59 10.94 29.50
C SER A 231 6.56 10.21 30.85
N LEU A 232 5.48 9.49 31.09
CA LEU A 232 5.26 8.76 32.35
C LEU A 232 5.34 7.26 32.12
N TYR A 233 6.15 6.59 32.95
CA TYR A 233 6.12 5.14 33.14
C TYR A 233 5.65 4.82 34.56
N LEU A 234 4.75 3.85 34.71
CA LEU A 234 4.23 3.43 36.01
C LEU A 234 4.07 1.90 36.11
N GLU A 235 4.50 1.35 37.25
CA GLU A 235 4.27 -0.05 37.64
C GLU A 235 3.29 -0.12 38.80
N VAL A 236 2.18 -0.84 38.62
CA VAL A 236 1.23 -1.15 39.69
C VAL A 236 1.25 -2.65 39.96
N GLY A 237 1.63 -3.05 41.17
CA GLY A 237 1.57 -4.44 41.63
C GLY A 237 0.21 -4.81 42.21
N SER A 238 0.03 -6.09 42.53
CA SER A 238 -1.10 -6.60 43.32
C SER A 238 -0.63 -7.03 44.72
N LYS A 239 -1.57 -7.46 45.57
CA LYS A 239 -1.21 -8.09 46.85
C LYS A 239 -0.44 -9.41 46.67
N LYS A 240 -0.55 -10.05 45.51
CA LYS A 240 0.01 -11.38 45.22
C LYS A 240 1.25 -11.34 44.33
N ALA A 241 1.42 -10.28 43.55
CA ALA A 241 2.49 -10.18 42.56
C ALA A 241 3.05 -8.75 42.53
N ARG A 242 4.38 -8.65 42.39
CA ARG A 242 5.11 -7.39 42.24
C ARG A 242 5.98 -7.48 41.00
N TRP A 243 6.14 -6.35 40.32
CA TRP A 243 7.09 -6.22 39.22
C TRP A 243 8.52 -6.38 39.74
N THR A 244 9.31 -7.15 39.02
CA THR A 244 10.70 -7.47 39.36
C THR A 244 11.57 -7.30 38.12
N THR A 245 12.81 -6.84 38.30
CA THR A 245 13.78 -6.77 37.19
C THR A 245 14.13 -8.18 36.69
N THR A 246 14.14 -8.37 35.38
CA THR A 246 14.67 -9.58 34.74
C THR A 246 16.19 -9.65 34.86
N SER A 247 16.77 -10.84 34.70
CA SER A 247 18.23 -10.98 34.55
C SER A 247 18.71 -10.67 33.12
N VAL A 248 17.78 -10.62 32.16
CA VAL A 248 18.04 -10.28 30.76
C VAL A 248 17.88 -8.79 30.58
N LYS A 249 18.82 -8.15 29.88
CA LYS A 249 18.80 -6.70 29.65
C LYS A 249 17.60 -6.28 28.78
N GLY A 250 17.21 -5.02 28.92
CA GLY A 250 16.12 -4.38 28.21
C GLY A 250 16.56 -3.18 27.39
N PHE A 251 15.59 -2.51 26.79
CA PHE A 251 15.80 -1.27 26.07
C PHE A 251 16.01 -0.09 27.03
N ALA A 252 16.97 0.79 26.71
CA ALA A 252 17.02 2.14 27.28
C ALA A 252 17.57 3.13 26.26
N GLN A 253 16.89 4.27 26.07
CA GLN A 253 17.35 5.31 25.13
C GLN A 253 18.37 6.25 25.80
N LYS A 254 19.60 5.77 26.02
CA LYS A 254 20.66 6.57 26.68
C LYS A 254 21.27 7.65 25.79
N LYS A 255 21.06 7.58 24.48
CA LYS A 255 21.65 8.50 23.49
C LYS A 255 20.60 8.96 22.49
N ALA A 256 20.78 10.17 21.98
CA ALA A 256 20.02 10.68 20.84
C ALA A 256 20.56 10.17 19.49
N ILE A 257 21.86 9.91 19.41
CA ILE A 257 22.57 9.40 18.22
C ILE A 257 23.40 8.19 18.64
N TYR A 258 23.30 7.11 17.87
CA TYR A 258 24.04 5.87 18.10
C TYR A 258 25.12 5.67 17.04
N LYS A 259 26.27 5.15 17.42
CA LYS A 259 27.33 4.73 16.49
C LYS A 259 27.10 3.31 16.02
N ASP A 260 27.76 2.92 14.95
CA ASP A 260 27.76 1.54 14.50
C ASP A 260 28.14 0.56 15.61
N GLY A 261 27.42 -0.55 15.74
CA GLY A 261 27.66 -1.55 16.79
C GLY A 261 26.98 -1.27 18.13
N GLU A 262 26.49 -0.05 18.37
CA GLU A 262 25.79 0.27 19.61
C GLU A 262 24.35 -0.24 19.57
N ASN A 263 23.91 -0.93 20.63
CA ASN A 263 22.60 -1.58 20.71
C ASN A 263 21.83 -1.13 21.97
N PRO A 264 20.75 -0.34 21.83
CA PRO A 264 20.00 0.18 22.98
C PRO A 264 19.24 -0.90 23.77
N PHE A 265 18.99 -2.08 23.19
CA PHE A 265 18.41 -3.25 23.89
C PHE A 265 19.40 -3.95 24.84
N THR A 266 20.62 -3.43 24.94
CA THR A 266 21.63 -3.91 25.89
C THR A 266 22.01 -2.86 26.95
N ASP A 267 21.30 -1.73 26.95
CA ASP A 267 21.59 -0.59 27.82
C ASP A 267 20.63 -0.51 29.03
N GLY A 268 19.43 -1.07 28.93
CA GLY A 268 18.38 -0.98 29.95
C GLY A 268 18.09 -2.28 30.69
N THR A 269 16.94 -2.31 31.35
CA THR A 269 16.41 -3.39 32.16
C THR A 269 14.96 -3.66 31.79
N SER A 270 14.55 -4.92 31.75
CA SER A 270 13.13 -5.28 31.57
C SER A 270 12.52 -5.75 32.89
N ARG A 271 11.19 -5.74 32.94
CA ARG A 271 10.39 -5.96 34.15
C ARG A 271 9.48 -7.16 33.91
N TYR A 272 9.29 -8.02 34.91
CA TYR A 272 8.34 -9.13 34.79
C TYR A 272 7.49 -9.30 36.04
N ILE A 273 6.32 -9.91 35.85
CA ILE A 273 5.36 -10.19 36.90
C ILE A 273 4.64 -11.52 36.63
N GLN A 274 4.27 -12.23 37.69
CA GLN A 274 3.47 -13.46 37.58
C GLN A 274 2.06 -13.15 37.08
N THR A 275 1.52 -14.05 36.25
CA THR A 275 0.17 -13.90 35.71
C THR A 275 -0.90 -14.18 36.75
N GLU A 276 -2.03 -13.50 36.60
CA GLU A 276 -3.25 -13.76 37.37
C GLU A 276 -4.42 -14.04 36.43
N LYS A 277 -5.28 -15.00 36.82
CA LYS A 277 -6.54 -15.23 36.09
C LYS A 277 -7.47 -14.02 36.25
N LYS A 278 -8.24 -13.73 35.21
CA LYS A 278 -9.25 -12.66 35.19
C LYS A 278 -10.15 -12.69 36.44
N LYS A 279 -10.05 -11.64 37.27
CA LYS A 279 -10.91 -11.47 38.45
C LYS A 279 -12.24 -10.81 38.05
N LYS A 280 -13.32 -11.11 38.78
CA LYS A 280 -14.58 -10.35 38.69
C LYS A 280 -14.39 -8.99 39.37
N LYS A 281 -14.54 -7.88 38.60
CA LYS A 281 -14.65 -6.45 38.96
C LYS A 281 -13.74 -5.89 40.09
N ASN A 282 -12.89 -4.92 39.71
CA ASN A 282 -12.31 -3.85 40.55
C ASN A 282 -11.61 -4.23 41.86
N LYS A 283 -10.79 -5.28 41.89
CA LYS A 283 -9.83 -5.48 43.00
C LYS A 283 -8.46 -5.95 42.51
N ASP A 284 -7.42 -5.21 42.91
CA ASP A 284 -6.00 -5.56 42.84
C ASP A 284 -5.55 -6.14 41.49
N GLN A 285 -5.66 -5.36 40.40
CA GLN A 285 -5.07 -5.70 39.09
C GLN A 285 -3.67 -5.09 39.00
N ALA A 286 -2.68 -5.90 38.60
CA ALA A 286 -1.33 -5.43 38.38
C ALA A 286 -1.11 -5.11 36.89
N PHE A 287 -0.44 -4.00 36.62
CA PHE A 287 -0.19 -3.53 35.25
C PHE A 287 1.08 -2.67 35.18
N ALA A 288 1.57 -2.49 33.96
CA ALA A 288 2.55 -1.48 33.60
C ALA A 288 1.90 -0.50 32.60
N GLU A 289 2.20 0.79 32.71
CA GLU A 289 1.60 1.86 31.92
C GLU A 289 2.67 2.78 31.35
N TRP A 290 2.48 3.17 30.08
CA TRP A 290 3.34 4.08 29.34
C TRP A 290 2.50 5.20 28.73
N VAL A 291 2.67 6.43 29.23
CA VAL A 291 1.96 7.63 28.76
C VAL A 291 2.95 8.58 28.08
N PRO A 292 2.98 8.66 26.73
CA PRO A 292 3.90 9.52 26.00
C PRO A 292 3.54 11.01 26.15
N THR A 293 4.55 11.88 26.11
CA THR A 293 4.35 13.32 25.85
C THR A 293 4.59 13.60 24.37
N LEU A 294 3.52 13.60 23.56
CA LEU A 294 3.63 13.75 22.11
C LEU A 294 3.77 15.23 21.68
N PRO A 295 4.65 15.55 20.72
CA PRO A 295 4.89 16.94 20.30
C PRO A 295 3.77 17.53 19.43
N ALA A 296 2.98 16.69 18.75
CA ALA A 296 1.89 17.09 17.86
C ALA A 296 0.77 16.04 17.83
N THR A 297 -0.46 16.50 17.56
CA THR A 297 -1.58 15.61 17.22
C THR A 297 -1.29 14.94 15.88
N GLY A 298 -1.60 13.65 15.76
CA GLY A 298 -1.44 12.92 14.51
C GLY A 298 -1.51 11.41 14.68
N LYS A 299 -1.19 10.71 13.60
CA LYS A 299 -1.05 9.25 13.58
C LYS A 299 0.36 8.85 14.00
N TYR A 300 0.43 7.89 14.92
CA TYR A 300 1.67 7.29 15.40
C TYR A 300 1.55 5.77 15.38
N ALA A 301 2.52 5.07 14.79
CA ALA A 301 2.67 3.64 15.00
C ALA A 301 3.05 3.38 16.48
N VAL A 302 2.44 2.36 17.07
CA VAL A 302 2.74 1.90 18.42
C VAL A 302 3.49 0.58 18.33
N TYR A 303 4.71 0.58 18.86
CA TYR A 303 5.52 -0.61 19.02
C TYR A 303 5.74 -0.90 20.49
N VAL A 304 5.77 -2.17 20.87
CA VAL A 304 6.11 -2.62 22.23
C VAL A 304 7.36 -3.49 22.18
N SER A 305 8.15 -3.51 23.25
CA SER A 305 9.21 -4.48 23.46
C SER A 305 9.00 -5.27 24.76
N TYR A 306 9.62 -6.44 24.81
CA TYR A 306 9.65 -7.33 25.97
C TYR A 306 10.81 -8.32 25.82
N GLN A 307 11.16 -9.02 26.89
CA GLN A 307 12.07 -10.16 26.85
C GLN A 307 11.30 -11.48 26.93
N THR A 308 11.70 -12.46 26.12
CA THR A 308 11.20 -13.83 26.25
C THR A 308 11.94 -14.53 27.41
N LEU A 309 11.21 -14.81 28.47
CA LEU A 309 11.68 -15.49 29.68
C LEU A 309 11.16 -16.94 29.74
N PRO A 310 11.77 -17.81 30.56
CA PRO A 310 11.15 -19.07 30.93
C PRO A 310 9.73 -18.87 31.47
N ASN A 311 8.76 -19.64 30.97
CA ASN A 311 7.34 -19.54 31.29
C ASN A 311 6.66 -18.21 30.86
N SER A 312 7.19 -17.49 29.87
CA SER A 312 6.45 -16.38 29.26
C SER A 312 5.13 -16.87 28.67
N VAL A 313 4.08 -16.06 28.77
CA VAL A 313 2.76 -16.41 28.23
C VAL A 313 2.63 -16.05 26.75
N SER A 314 1.72 -16.73 26.04
CA SER A 314 1.46 -16.44 24.63
C SER A 314 0.30 -15.46 24.39
N ASP A 315 -0.36 -15.01 25.45
CA ASP A 315 -1.55 -14.16 25.42
C ASP A 315 -1.42 -12.88 26.26
N ALA A 316 -0.21 -12.30 26.34
CA ALA A 316 0.04 -11.07 27.11
C ALA A 316 -0.85 -9.93 26.61
N LYS A 317 -1.62 -9.33 27.51
CA LYS A 317 -2.70 -8.40 27.18
C LYS A 317 -2.22 -6.95 27.21
N TYR A 318 -2.20 -6.31 26.04
CA TYR A 318 -1.94 -4.88 25.88
C TYR A 318 -3.23 -4.13 25.53
N LEU A 319 -3.38 -2.93 26.10
CA LEU A 319 -4.44 -1.98 25.79
C LEU A 319 -3.80 -0.71 25.23
N VAL A 320 -4.18 -0.29 24.04
CA VAL A 320 -3.80 1.00 23.47
C VAL A 320 -4.98 1.94 23.61
N PHE A 321 -4.84 2.98 24.42
CA PHE A 321 -5.80 4.09 24.54
C PHE A 321 -5.40 5.15 23.51
N HIS A 322 -6.33 5.52 22.65
CA HIS A 322 -6.13 6.49 21.57
C HIS A 322 -7.39 7.33 21.37
N ASN A 323 -7.36 8.32 20.48
CA ASN A 323 -8.48 9.25 20.28
C ASN A 323 -9.79 8.57 19.82
N GLY A 324 -9.72 7.31 19.36
CA GLY A 324 -10.87 6.51 18.93
C GLY A 324 -11.44 5.56 19.99
N GLY A 325 -10.82 5.49 21.17
CA GLY A 325 -11.19 4.58 22.24
C GLY A 325 -10.04 3.69 22.67
N VAL A 326 -10.32 2.40 22.89
CA VAL A 326 -9.33 1.43 23.39
C VAL A 326 -9.26 0.23 22.45
N THR A 327 -8.07 -0.09 21.97
CA THR A 327 -7.80 -1.30 21.17
C THR A 327 -7.05 -2.32 22.02
N GLU A 328 -7.57 -3.54 22.12
CA GLU A 328 -6.99 -4.63 22.92
C GLU A 328 -6.21 -5.61 22.05
N PHE A 329 -4.97 -5.90 22.45
CA PHE A 329 -4.08 -6.83 21.79
C PHE A 329 -3.69 -7.98 22.70
N LYS A 330 -3.49 -9.15 22.09
CA LYS A 330 -2.72 -10.25 22.68
C LYS A 330 -1.40 -10.38 21.94
N VAL A 331 -0.30 -10.38 22.70
CA VAL A 331 1.06 -10.51 22.18
C VAL A 331 1.67 -11.81 22.70
N ASN A 332 2.23 -12.61 21.79
CA ASN A 332 2.88 -13.87 22.15
C ASN A 332 4.31 -13.61 22.61
N GLN A 333 4.53 -13.50 23.92
CA GLN A 333 5.83 -13.20 24.50
C GLN A 333 6.79 -14.41 24.53
N LYS A 334 6.37 -15.58 24.04
CA LYS A 334 7.25 -16.76 23.87
C LYS A 334 8.20 -16.64 22.67
N ILE A 335 7.96 -15.67 21.79
CA ILE A 335 8.72 -15.42 20.55
C ILE A 335 8.98 -13.93 20.41
N GLY A 336 9.94 -13.52 19.57
CA GLY A 336 10.15 -12.12 19.20
C GLY A 336 10.59 -11.19 20.34
N GLY A 337 11.20 -11.71 21.41
CA GLY A 337 11.74 -10.89 22.49
C GLY A 337 13.00 -10.11 22.10
N GLY A 338 13.24 -8.98 22.74
CA GLY A 338 14.43 -8.14 22.56
C GLY A 338 14.42 -7.29 21.29
N THR A 339 13.24 -6.99 20.73
CA THR A 339 13.07 -6.13 19.57
C THR A 339 11.72 -5.40 19.59
N TRP A 340 11.44 -4.59 18.58
CA TRP A 340 10.18 -3.86 18.43
C TRP A 340 9.07 -4.72 17.81
N VAL A 341 7.90 -4.72 18.43
CA VAL A 341 6.70 -5.43 17.98
C VAL A 341 5.59 -4.44 17.68
N TYR A 342 5.19 -4.36 16.41
CA TYR A 342 4.14 -3.43 15.94
C TYR A 342 2.75 -3.89 16.39
N LEU A 343 1.99 -2.99 17.02
CA LEU A 343 0.59 -3.24 17.40
C LEU A 343 -0.41 -2.61 16.41
N GLY A 344 -0.07 -1.44 15.86
CA GLY A 344 -0.98 -0.69 15.00
C GLY A 344 -0.58 0.78 14.92
N THR A 345 -1.28 1.54 14.07
CA THR A 345 -1.14 3.00 13.97
C THR A 345 -2.42 3.67 14.43
N PHE A 346 -2.32 4.61 15.36
CA PHE A 346 -3.47 5.24 16.00
C PHE A 346 -3.33 6.75 16.04
N GLU A 347 -4.47 7.44 16.09
CA GLU A 347 -4.54 8.89 16.26
C GLU A 347 -4.41 9.26 17.75
N PHE A 348 -3.51 10.19 18.05
CA PHE A 348 -3.29 10.72 19.39
C PHE A 348 -3.28 12.24 19.37
N ASP A 349 -3.73 12.84 20.47
CA ASP A 349 -3.58 14.27 20.72
C ASP A 349 -2.16 14.63 21.19
N LYS A 350 -1.74 15.86 20.85
CA LYS A 350 -0.54 16.49 21.42
C LYS A 350 -0.59 16.47 22.95
N GLY A 351 0.58 16.30 23.57
CA GLY A 351 0.77 16.39 25.02
C GLY A 351 0.77 15.02 25.69
N ASN A 352 0.54 15.03 27.00
CA ASN A 352 0.44 13.86 27.86
C ASN A 352 -1.03 13.76 28.31
N ASN A 353 -1.72 12.71 27.88
CA ASN A 353 -3.16 12.57 28.02
C ASN A 353 -3.48 11.18 28.60
N ASP A 354 -4.42 11.11 29.56
CA ASP A 354 -4.89 9.85 30.18
C ASP A 354 -5.72 8.97 29.23
N TYR A 355 -6.01 9.46 28.02
CA TYR A 355 -6.63 8.73 26.92
C TYR A 355 -5.65 8.47 25.74
N GLY A 356 -4.36 8.73 25.93
CA GLY A 356 -3.30 8.46 24.96
C GLY A 356 -2.15 7.71 25.61
N MET A 357 -2.28 6.38 25.76
CA MET A 357 -1.32 5.55 26.51
C MET A 357 -1.36 4.07 26.09
N VAL A 358 -0.36 3.31 26.54
CA VAL A 358 -0.35 1.84 26.45
C VAL A 358 -0.32 1.24 27.84
N VAL A 359 -1.12 0.20 28.07
CA VAL A 359 -1.16 -0.54 29.34
C VAL A 359 -0.94 -2.02 29.08
N LEU A 360 -0.03 -2.65 29.82
CA LEU A 360 0.18 -4.10 29.86
C LEU A 360 -0.38 -4.66 31.17
N SER A 361 -1.36 -5.56 31.05
CA SER A 361 -1.97 -6.25 32.19
C SER A 361 -1.25 -7.58 32.48
N ASN A 362 -1.18 -7.97 33.75
CA ASN A 362 -0.77 -9.33 34.12
C ASN A 362 -1.89 -10.38 34.00
N GLU A 363 -3.05 -10.00 33.44
CA GLU A 363 -4.14 -10.92 33.13
C GLU A 363 -3.75 -11.88 32.00
N SER A 364 -3.83 -13.18 32.26
CA SER A 364 -3.60 -14.21 31.26
C SER A 364 -4.43 -15.46 31.56
N SER A 365 -4.73 -16.24 30.51
CA SER A 365 -5.31 -17.57 30.67
C SER A 365 -4.27 -18.64 31.02
N GLU A 366 -2.99 -18.35 30.80
CA GLU A 366 -1.85 -19.21 31.10
C GLU A 366 -1.26 -18.92 32.49
N HIS A 367 -0.65 -19.94 33.09
CA HIS A 367 0.19 -19.75 34.29
C HIS A 367 1.61 -19.48 33.82
N GLY A 368 2.18 -18.35 34.20
CA GLY A 368 3.50 -17.94 33.74
C GLY A 368 3.82 -16.50 34.12
N VAL A 369 4.58 -15.83 33.26
CA VAL A 369 4.97 -14.43 33.44
C VAL A 369 4.61 -13.57 32.23
N VAL A 370 4.33 -12.31 32.52
CA VAL A 370 4.28 -11.22 31.53
C VAL A 370 5.51 -10.34 31.75
N CYS A 371 6.13 -9.91 30.65
CA CYS A 371 7.32 -9.09 30.60
C CYS A 371 7.02 -7.72 29.97
N ALA A 372 7.54 -6.66 30.57
CA ALA A 372 7.41 -5.26 30.17
C ALA A 372 8.81 -4.68 29.93
N ASP A 373 8.95 -3.83 28.92
CA ASP A 373 10.19 -3.14 28.61
C ASP A 373 9.87 -1.70 28.17
N ALA A 374 9.91 -1.40 26.86
CA ALA A 374 9.64 -0.08 26.32
C ALA A 374 8.42 -0.05 25.39
N VAL A 375 7.84 1.14 25.23
CA VAL A 375 6.81 1.43 24.23
C VAL A 375 7.27 2.61 23.38
N ARG A 376 7.19 2.46 22.07
CA ARG A 376 7.62 3.44 21.07
C ARG A 376 6.41 3.93 20.28
N PHE A 377 6.25 5.25 20.21
CA PHE A 377 5.21 5.96 19.47
C PHE A 377 5.86 6.73 18.33
N GLY A 378 5.65 6.29 17.09
CA GLY A 378 6.13 6.97 15.89
C GLY A 378 7.38 6.36 15.23
N GLY A 379 7.54 6.66 13.93
CA GLY A 379 8.63 6.21 13.06
C GLY A 379 9.96 6.91 13.29
N GLY A 380 9.92 8.20 13.65
CA GLY A 380 11.10 8.99 14.00
C GLY A 380 12.03 9.33 12.83
N MET A 381 13.09 10.06 13.17
CA MET A 381 14.18 10.40 12.26
C MET A 381 15.33 9.40 12.39
N GLY A 382 16.11 9.24 11.31
CA GLY A 382 17.34 8.46 11.32
C GLY A 382 18.33 8.95 12.37
N ASN A 383 18.81 8.04 13.22
CA ASN A 383 19.65 8.38 14.38
C ASN A 383 20.95 7.55 14.47
N ILE A 384 21.25 6.75 13.44
CA ILE A 384 22.49 5.97 13.37
C ILE A 384 23.57 6.77 12.64
N SER A 385 24.67 7.06 13.32
CA SER A 385 25.78 7.84 12.78
C SER A 385 26.71 6.97 11.93
N ARG A 386 26.97 7.43 10.70
CA ARG A 386 27.96 6.90 9.76
C ARG A 386 28.84 8.05 9.28
N GLY A 387 30.16 7.88 9.30
CA GLY A 387 31.08 8.96 8.94
C GLY A 387 30.97 10.22 9.80
N GLY A 388 30.48 10.10 11.04
CA GLY A 388 30.25 11.24 11.94
C GLY A 388 28.97 12.04 11.66
N LYS A 389 28.09 11.58 10.76
CA LYS A 389 26.81 12.22 10.44
C LYS A 389 25.67 11.22 10.41
N ILE A 390 24.45 11.69 10.66
CA ILE A 390 23.20 10.94 10.40
C ILE A 390 22.67 11.31 9.01
N SER A 391 21.71 10.54 8.48
CA SER A 391 21.15 10.78 7.14
C SER A 391 20.41 12.12 7.01
N GLY A 392 19.80 12.58 8.10
CA GLY A 392 18.90 13.75 8.09
C GLY A 392 17.51 13.46 7.53
N LEU A 393 17.19 12.19 7.25
CA LEU A 393 15.91 11.77 6.69
C LEU A 393 15.04 11.04 7.73
N PRO A 394 13.71 11.00 7.53
CA PRO A 394 12.83 10.11 8.27
C PRO A 394 13.29 8.64 8.16
N ARG A 395 13.18 7.88 9.24
CA ARG A 395 13.78 6.53 9.34
C ARG A 395 13.25 5.54 8.30
N TYR A 396 11.99 5.67 7.89
CA TYR A 396 11.41 4.82 6.83
C TYR A 396 12.16 4.92 5.50
N LEU A 397 12.84 6.04 5.24
CA LEU A 397 13.65 6.26 4.05
C LEU A 397 15.05 5.64 4.12
N GLU A 398 15.53 5.25 5.29
CA GLU A 398 16.87 4.65 5.46
C GLU A 398 16.89 3.16 5.05
N GLY A 399 18.10 2.66 4.73
CA GLY A 399 18.34 1.25 4.51
C GLY A 399 17.99 0.38 5.73
N ALA A 400 17.64 -0.89 5.48
CA ALA A 400 17.31 -1.89 6.50
C ALA A 400 18.44 -2.07 7.52
N ARG A 401 19.70 -1.87 7.11
CA ARG A 401 20.87 -1.89 8.01
C ARG A 401 20.65 -1.07 9.29
N TYR A 402 20.20 0.17 9.15
CA TYR A 402 20.07 1.12 10.26
C TYR A 402 18.83 0.83 11.10
N SER A 403 17.73 0.45 10.44
CA SER A 403 16.51 -0.02 11.11
C SER A 403 16.77 -1.27 11.96
N SER A 404 17.51 -2.25 11.46
CA SER A 404 17.87 -3.46 12.20
C SER A 404 18.77 -3.17 13.40
N GLN A 405 19.73 -2.24 13.29
CA GLN A 405 20.50 -1.78 14.44
C GLN A 405 19.58 -1.14 15.49
N TRP A 406 18.69 -0.24 15.08
CA TRP A 406 17.75 0.43 15.97
C TRP A 406 16.74 -0.54 16.63
N ALA A 407 16.41 -1.62 15.93
CA ALA A 407 15.57 -2.70 16.43
C ALA A 407 16.32 -3.74 17.29
N GLY A 408 17.59 -3.48 17.62
CA GLY A 408 18.36 -4.31 18.54
C GLY A 408 18.93 -5.59 17.95
N MET A 409 18.95 -5.73 16.63
CA MET A 409 19.49 -6.93 15.98
C MET A 409 20.99 -7.11 16.31
N PRO A 410 21.48 -8.36 16.43
CA PRO A 410 22.90 -8.63 16.60
C PRO A 410 23.77 -8.00 15.51
N TYR A 411 25.02 -7.65 15.85
CA TYR A 411 25.91 -6.95 14.91
C TYR A 411 26.17 -7.71 13.62
N ASP A 412 26.32 -9.03 13.68
CA ASP A 412 26.53 -9.89 12.52
C ASP A 412 25.28 -10.01 11.62
N VAL A 413 24.09 -9.73 12.14
CA VAL A 413 22.84 -9.70 11.37
C VAL A 413 22.81 -8.49 10.44
N TYR A 414 23.14 -7.30 10.94
CA TYR A 414 23.05 -6.05 10.16
C TYR A 414 24.37 -5.54 9.58
N ALA A 415 25.52 -6.03 10.06
CA ALA A 415 26.85 -5.58 9.67
C ALA A 415 27.77 -6.78 9.38
N GLY A 416 27.34 -7.69 8.51
CA GLY A 416 28.14 -8.85 8.08
C GLY A 416 29.47 -8.48 7.41
N ARG A 417 29.60 -7.25 6.90
CA ARG A 417 30.84 -6.63 6.39
C ARG A 417 31.48 -5.69 7.40
N LYS A 418 31.16 -5.82 8.69
CA LYS A 418 31.72 -5.03 9.80
C LYS A 418 31.58 -3.51 9.59
N GLY A 419 30.53 -3.08 8.89
CA GLY A 419 30.32 -1.68 8.56
C GLY A 419 31.34 -1.08 7.58
N GLU A 420 32.11 -1.89 6.87
CA GLU A 420 33.05 -1.40 5.84
C GLU A 420 32.34 -1.13 4.50
N ASN A 421 31.15 -1.70 4.28
CA ASN A 421 30.35 -1.55 3.07
C ASN A 421 28.85 -1.60 3.38
N ASP A 422 28.24 -0.44 3.61
CA ASP A 422 26.84 -0.34 4.03
C ASP A 422 25.87 -0.81 2.95
N TYR A 423 26.22 -0.67 1.68
CA TYR A 423 25.38 -1.14 0.58
C TYR A 423 25.21 -2.66 0.61
N THR A 424 26.34 -3.37 0.76
CA THR A 424 26.33 -4.83 0.86
C THR A 424 25.70 -5.28 2.17
N ASP A 425 25.95 -4.57 3.27
CA ASP A 425 25.31 -4.83 4.54
C ASP A 425 23.78 -4.68 4.43
N ASP A 426 23.29 -3.58 3.86
CA ASP A 426 21.86 -3.30 3.68
C ASP A 426 21.12 -4.40 2.90
N ILE A 427 21.67 -4.84 1.76
CA ILE A 427 21.10 -5.92 0.95
C ILE A 427 21.00 -7.23 1.75
N ASN A 428 22.03 -7.59 2.52
CA ASN A 428 22.04 -8.84 3.28
C ASN A 428 21.20 -8.76 4.56
N THR A 429 21.14 -7.58 5.19
CA THR A 429 20.47 -7.35 6.47
C THR A 429 18.99 -7.73 6.40
N ARG A 430 18.33 -7.47 5.27
CA ARG A 430 16.90 -7.76 5.06
C ARG A 430 16.63 -9.26 5.30
N SER A 431 17.34 -10.12 4.58
CA SER A 431 17.26 -11.58 4.72
C SER A 431 17.75 -12.05 6.08
N ASN A 432 18.87 -11.50 6.59
CA ASN A 432 19.45 -11.93 7.86
C ASN A 432 18.54 -11.61 9.05
N THR A 433 17.89 -10.44 9.03
CA THR A 433 16.94 -10.03 10.08
C THR A 433 15.75 -10.98 10.11
N ILE A 434 15.21 -11.34 8.94
CA ILE A 434 14.11 -12.32 8.82
C ILE A 434 14.54 -13.70 9.31
N ASN A 435 15.74 -14.15 8.94
CA ASN A 435 16.30 -15.41 9.39
C ASN A 435 16.51 -15.43 10.90
N TYR A 436 17.01 -14.35 11.50
CA TYR A 436 17.17 -14.21 12.94
C TYR A 436 15.83 -14.20 13.68
N LEU A 437 14.84 -13.46 13.17
CA LEU A 437 13.49 -13.46 13.74
C LEU A 437 12.86 -14.86 13.67
N SER A 438 13.04 -15.56 12.54
CA SER A 438 12.40 -16.84 12.30
C SER A 438 13.13 -18.07 12.81
N GLY A 439 14.42 -17.97 13.14
CA GLY A 439 15.21 -19.08 13.64
C GLY A 439 14.54 -19.75 14.84
N GLY A 440 14.44 -21.08 14.83
CA GLY A 440 13.77 -21.88 15.84
C GLY A 440 12.26 -22.04 15.61
N SER A 441 11.69 -21.37 14.62
CA SER A 441 10.30 -21.58 14.20
C SER A 441 10.15 -22.83 13.33
N VAL A 442 8.90 -23.23 13.07
CA VAL A 442 8.60 -24.37 12.18
C VAL A 442 9.05 -24.16 10.73
N TYR A 443 9.16 -22.91 10.27
CA TYR A 443 9.57 -22.57 8.91
C TYR A 443 11.09 -22.36 8.78
N ASN A 444 11.79 -22.18 9.91
CA ASN A 444 13.24 -22.08 9.97
C ASN A 444 13.82 -22.85 11.19
N PRO A 445 13.66 -24.19 11.22
CA PRO A 445 14.10 -25.01 12.35
C PRO A 445 15.63 -25.19 12.41
N GLY A 446 16.32 -25.00 11.27
CA GLY A 446 17.77 -25.22 11.14
C GLY A 446 18.65 -24.10 11.70
N GLN A 447 18.08 -22.95 12.06
CA GLN A 447 18.79 -21.81 12.64
C GLN A 447 18.26 -21.49 14.04
N THR A 448 19.10 -20.91 14.89
CA THR A 448 18.66 -20.34 16.17
C THR A 448 18.19 -18.91 15.96
N GLY A 449 17.17 -18.47 16.69
CA GLY A 449 16.57 -17.15 16.51
C GLY A 449 15.44 -16.87 17.49
N LEU A 450 14.56 -15.94 17.14
CA LEU A 450 13.47 -15.46 17.99
C LEU A 450 12.14 -16.23 17.80
N GLY A 451 12.12 -17.30 17.01
CA GLY A 451 10.99 -18.23 16.88
C GLY A 451 9.74 -17.68 16.17
N VAL A 452 9.80 -16.50 15.55
CA VAL A 452 8.67 -15.90 14.83
C VAL A 452 8.38 -16.70 13.55
N PRO A 453 7.17 -17.24 13.33
CA PRO A 453 6.93 -18.20 12.26
C PRO A 453 6.68 -17.53 10.90
N LEU A 454 7.62 -16.68 10.45
CA LEU A 454 7.61 -16.07 9.12
C LEU A 454 7.63 -17.16 8.06
N GLU A 455 6.63 -17.17 7.17
CA GLU A 455 6.41 -18.27 6.24
C GLU A 455 6.93 -17.99 4.83
N MET A 456 7.02 -16.72 4.42
CA MET A 456 7.52 -16.32 3.11
C MET A 456 8.11 -14.90 3.12
N THR A 457 8.90 -14.60 2.09
CA THR A 457 9.47 -13.27 1.87
C THR A 457 9.24 -12.75 0.45
N MET A 458 9.02 -11.45 0.30
CA MET A 458 8.98 -10.80 -1.02
C MET A 458 9.65 -9.42 -0.99
N ALA A 459 10.55 -9.17 -1.93
CA ALA A 459 11.09 -7.85 -2.20
C ALA A 459 10.42 -7.23 -3.43
N LEU A 460 9.97 -5.98 -3.34
CA LEU A 460 9.49 -5.20 -4.48
C LEU A 460 10.54 -4.19 -4.92
N HIS A 461 11.07 -4.37 -6.12
CA HIS A 461 12.04 -3.49 -6.76
C HIS A 461 11.46 -2.85 -8.02
N SER A 462 12.19 -1.88 -8.58
CA SER A 462 11.87 -1.32 -9.89
C SER A 462 13.13 -1.26 -10.74
N ASP A 463 13.06 -1.78 -11.95
CA ASP A 463 14.22 -1.95 -12.82
C ASP A 463 14.72 -0.61 -13.39
N ALA A 464 15.88 -0.62 -14.04
CA ALA A 464 16.51 0.55 -14.68
C ALA A 464 16.57 0.43 -16.23
N GLY A 465 15.69 -0.36 -16.83
CA GLY A 465 15.55 -0.43 -18.29
C GLY A 465 14.97 0.86 -18.90
N CYS A 466 15.36 1.21 -20.11
CA CYS A 466 14.81 2.36 -20.81
C CYS A 466 14.39 1.96 -22.23
N SER A 467 13.23 2.44 -22.67
CA SER A 467 12.83 2.40 -24.09
C SER A 467 13.05 3.77 -24.73
N LYS A 468 13.38 3.79 -26.02
CA LYS A 468 13.41 5.03 -26.83
C LYS A 468 12.09 5.28 -27.57
N ASP A 469 11.26 4.25 -27.66
CA ASP A 469 10.02 4.22 -28.43
C ASP A 469 8.79 4.16 -27.50
N ASP A 470 8.96 4.56 -26.23
CA ASP A 470 7.92 4.52 -25.19
C ASP A 470 7.27 3.13 -24.98
N GLU A 471 8.01 2.06 -25.25
CA GLU A 471 7.57 0.70 -24.92
C GLU A 471 7.55 0.48 -23.40
N ILE A 472 6.54 -0.23 -22.92
CA ILE A 472 6.45 -0.74 -21.55
C ILE A 472 7.52 -1.82 -21.33
N ILE A 473 8.42 -1.60 -20.36
CA ILE A 473 9.42 -2.61 -19.98
C ILE A 473 8.75 -3.76 -19.23
N GLY A 474 7.85 -3.43 -18.30
CA GLY A 474 7.04 -4.37 -17.54
C GLY A 474 7.81 -5.23 -16.52
N SER A 475 7.19 -6.32 -16.06
CA SER A 475 7.60 -7.00 -14.82
C SER A 475 8.51 -8.20 -15.03
N LEU A 476 9.50 -8.37 -14.16
CA LEU A 476 10.42 -9.51 -14.09
C LEU A 476 10.43 -10.09 -12.66
N GLY A 477 10.63 -11.39 -12.54
CA GLY A 477 10.79 -12.07 -11.25
C GLY A 477 12.18 -12.68 -11.11
N ILE A 478 12.71 -12.72 -9.88
CA ILE A 478 14.00 -13.34 -9.57
C ILE A 478 13.81 -14.31 -8.41
N TYR A 479 14.39 -15.50 -8.54
CA TYR A 479 14.43 -16.52 -7.50
C TYR A 479 15.80 -17.23 -7.52
N THR A 480 16.09 -18.03 -6.49
CA THR A 480 17.33 -18.83 -6.43
C THR A 480 17.00 -20.26 -6.01
N THR A 481 17.29 -21.24 -6.86
CA THR A 481 17.17 -22.67 -6.51
C THR A 481 18.51 -23.30 -6.17
N ASP A 482 19.61 -22.87 -6.78
CA ASP A 482 20.95 -23.43 -6.54
C ASP A 482 21.62 -22.86 -5.28
N PHE A 483 21.08 -23.23 -4.11
CA PHE A 483 21.65 -22.95 -2.80
C PHE A 483 21.18 -23.98 -1.78
N ASN A 484 22.04 -24.33 -0.81
CA ASN A 484 21.71 -25.27 0.27
C ASN A 484 21.08 -26.58 -0.23
N ASN A 485 21.71 -27.21 -1.23
CA ASN A 485 21.24 -28.44 -1.88
C ASN A 485 19.82 -28.35 -2.46
N GLY A 486 19.40 -27.15 -2.90
CA GLY A 486 18.07 -26.94 -3.44
C GLY A 486 16.96 -26.87 -2.40
N LYS A 487 17.28 -26.80 -1.11
CA LYS A 487 16.29 -26.80 -0.02
C LYS A 487 16.32 -25.52 0.84
N LEU A 488 15.14 -25.15 1.32
CA LEU A 488 14.89 -24.16 2.36
C LEU A 488 15.13 -24.77 3.74
N ASN A 489 15.15 -23.97 4.81
CA ASN A 489 15.52 -24.47 6.14
C ASN A 489 14.47 -25.42 6.76
N SER A 490 13.22 -25.37 6.27
CA SER A 490 12.17 -26.35 6.62
C SER A 490 12.31 -27.69 5.87
N GLY A 491 13.28 -27.82 4.95
CA GLY A 491 13.42 -28.95 4.04
C GLY A 491 12.57 -28.84 2.77
N MET A 492 11.76 -27.78 2.64
CA MET A 492 10.99 -27.47 1.42
C MET A 492 11.93 -27.22 0.23
N ASP A 493 11.54 -27.70 -0.94
CA ASP A 493 12.28 -27.44 -2.17
C ASP A 493 12.22 -25.96 -2.57
N ARG A 494 13.37 -25.38 -2.94
CA ARG A 494 13.49 -23.97 -3.32
C ARG A 494 12.72 -23.62 -4.59
N TYR A 495 12.28 -24.59 -5.39
CA TYR A 495 11.34 -24.32 -6.48
C TYR A 495 9.99 -23.74 -5.98
N ALA A 496 9.65 -23.83 -4.70
CA ALA A 496 8.55 -23.06 -4.13
C ALA A 496 8.72 -21.53 -4.31
N SER A 497 9.96 -21.03 -4.31
CA SER A 497 10.28 -19.62 -4.62
C SER A 497 10.02 -19.27 -6.08
N ARG A 498 10.24 -20.22 -7.00
CA ARG A 498 9.88 -20.06 -8.41
C ARG A 498 8.36 -19.99 -8.58
N ASP A 499 7.63 -20.90 -7.92
CA ASP A 499 6.16 -20.90 -7.93
C ASP A 499 5.61 -19.56 -7.43
N LEU A 500 6.16 -19.03 -6.33
CA LEU A 500 5.81 -17.71 -5.80
C LEU A 500 6.03 -16.60 -6.84
N ALA A 501 7.20 -16.58 -7.49
CA ALA A 501 7.51 -15.59 -8.54
C ALA A 501 6.53 -15.68 -9.72
N ASP A 502 6.22 -16.89 -10.18
CA ASP A 502 5.33 -17.12 -11.31
C ASP A 502 3.90 -16.66 -11.01
N ILE A 503 3.37 -17.06 -9.85
CA ILE A 503 2.01 -16.69 -9.40
C ILE A 503 1.88 -15.16 -9.32
N LEU A 504 2.86 -14.47 -8.73
CA LEU A 504 2.85 -13.01 -8.60
C LEU A 504 2.87 -12.32 -9.97
N LEU A 505 3.80 -12.70 -10.85
CA LEU A 505 3.88 -12.11 -12.20
C LEU A 505 2.63 -12.39 -13.03
N THR A 506 2.03 -13.57 -12.86
CA THR A 506 0.81 -13.95 -13.59
C THR A 506 -0.36 -13.08 -13.14
N GLN A 507 -0.50 -12.90 -11.83
CA GLN A 507 -1.56 -12.07 -11.27
C GLN A 507 -1.39 -10.58 -11.63
N ILE A 508 -0.16 -10.04 -11.55
CA ILE A 508 0.16 -8.67 -11.94
C ILE A 508 -0.18 -8.43 -13.41
N GLN A 509 0.29 -9.31 -14.30
CA GLN A 509 0.03 -9.17 -15.73
C GLN A 509 -1.48 -9.23 -16.05
N LYS A 510 -2.20 -10.20 -15.45
CA LYS A 510 -3.64 -10.37 -15.66
C LYS A 510 -4.40 -9.10 -15.27
N ASP A 511 -4.19 -8.61 -14.05
CA ASP A 511 -4.95 -7.48 -13.51
C ASP A 511 -4.67 -6.18 -14.27
N ILE A 512 -3.40 -5.89 -14.56
CA ILE A 512 -3.04 -4.69 -15.34
C ILE A 512 -3.66 -4.78 -16.73
N ARG A 513 -3.51 -5.91 -17.42
CA ARG A 513 -4.03 -6.08 -18.78
C ARG A 513 -5.53 -5.85 -18.83
N THR A 514 -6.29 -6.40 -17.89
CA THR A 514 -7.75 -6.28 -17.90
C THR A 514 -8.21 -4.88 -17.51
N ASN A 515 -7.65 -4.27 -16.47
CA ASN A 515 -8.12 -2.95 -16.00
C ASN A 515 -7.68 -1.79 -16.89
N TYR A 516 -6.52 -1.89 -17.55
CA TYR A 516 -5.92 -0.79 -18.30
C TYR A 516 -6.04 -0.94 -19.82
N ASN A 517 -6.57 -2.08 -20.29
CA ASN A 517 -6.55 -2.51 -21.69
C ASN A 517 -5.15 -2.31 -22.32
N LEU A 518 -4.12 -2.66 -21.57
CA LEU A 518 -2.71 -2.42 -21.91
C LEU A 518 -1.98 -3.77 -21.95
N PRO A 519 -1.23 -4.11 -23.02
CA PRO A 519 -0.43 -5.32 -23.05
C PRO A 519 0.76 -5.16 -22.10
N TRP A 520 0.57 -5.50 -20.82
CA TRP A 520 1.64 -5.47 -19.84
C TRP A 520 2.70 -6.52 -20.16
N THR A 521 3.93 -6.06 -20.42
CA THR A 521 5.05 -6.93 -20.74
C THR A 521 5.40 -7.79 -19.52
N ARG A 522 5.14 -9.09 -19.58
CA ARG A 522 5.73 -10.05 -18.65
C ARG A 522 7.10 -10.45 -19.17
N ARG A 523 8.14 -10.17 -18.41
CA ARG A 523 9.52 -10.56 -18.70
C ARG A 523 9.87 -11.89 -18.03
N SER A 524 11.14 -12.27 -18.15
CA SER A 524 11.70 -13.53 -17.64
C SER A 524 11.51 -13.72 -16.13
N MET A 525 11.47 -14.98 -15.70
CA MET A 525 11.72 -15.38 -14.32
C MET A 525 13.15 -15.90 -14.18
N TRP A 526 14.05 -15.09 -13.64
CA TRP A 526 15.47 -15.44 -13.54
C TRP A 526 15.76 -16.31 -12.32
N ASN A 527 16.34 -17.49 -12.57
CA ASN A 527 17.01 -18.28 -11.53
C ASN A 527 18.42 -17.72 -11.34
N ARG A 528 18.61 -16.79 -10.41
CA ARG A 528 19.89 -16.10 -10.20
C ARG A 528 20.21 -15.96 -8.73
N ASN A 529 21.50 -15.91 -8.45
CA ASN A 529 22.02 -15.92 -7.09
C ASN A 529 22.04 -14.51 -6.44
N TYR A 530 20.85 -13.96 -6.20
CA TYR A 530 20.67 -12.64 -5.57
C TYR A 530 20.50 -12.82 -4.06
N SER A 531 21.08 -11.93 -3.25
CA SER A 531 21.12 -12.17 -1.80
C SER A 531 19.73 -12.23 -1.17
N GLU A 532 18.82 -11.38 -1.63
CA GLU A 532 17.42 -11.29 -1.21
C GLU A 532 16.57 -12.51 -1.61
N THR A 533 17.09 -13.40 -2.46
CA THR A 533 16.42 -14.66 -2.84
C THR A 533 17.24 -15.92 -2.53
N ARG A 534 18.54 -15.77 -2.25
CA ARG A 534 19.45 -16.84 -1.81
C ARG A 534 19.38 -17.04 -0.30
N LEU A 535 19.56 -15.96 0.47
CA LEU A 535 19.74 -16.04 1.92
C LEU A 535 18.47 -16.33 2.72
N PRO A 536 17.24 -15.91 2.33
CA PRO A 536 16.06 -16.22 3.10
C PRO A 536 15.91 -17.72 3.36
N ALA A 537 15.54 -18.06 4.59
CA ALA A 537 15.31 -19.43 5.05
C ALA A 537 13.99 -20.03 4.52
N THR A 538 13.12 -19.18 3.99
CA THR A 538 11.75 -19.48 3.53
C THR A 538 11.57 -19.13 2.05
N PRO A 539 10.47 -19.52 1.37
CA PRO A 539 10.23 -19.15 -0.02
C PRO A 539 10.34 -17.63 -0.23
N SER A 540 11.07 -17.24 -1.28
CA SER A 540 11.52 -15.87 -1.46
C SER A 540 11.61 -15.46 -2.93
N THR A 541 11.19 -14.24 -3.26
CA THR A 541 11.32 -13.69 -4.62
C THR A 541 11.59 -12.19 -4.60
N ILE A 542 12.25 -11.69 -5.64
CA ILE A 542 12.24 -10.26 -6.01
C ILE A 542 11.29 -10.09 -7.19
N ILE A 543 10.41 -9.11 -7.11
CA ILE A 543 9.62 -8.64 -8.25
C ILE A 543 10.17 -7.28 -8.68
N GLU A 544 10.78 -7.25 -9.86
CA GLU A 544 11.11 -6.03 -10.59
C GLU A 544 9.84 -5.58 -11.34
N LEU A 545 9.04 -4.72 -10.71
CA LEU A 545 7.66 -4.44 -11.16
C LEU A 545 7.61 -3.79 -12.54
N LEU A 546 8.32 -2.69 -12.71
CA LEU A 546 8.39 -1.86 -13.91
C LEU A 546 9.74 -1.16 -13.90
N SER A 547 10.07 -0.36 -14.93
CA SER A 547 11.27 0.47 -14.85
C SER A 547 11.02 1.90 -14.42
N HIS A 548 11.69 2.33 -13.34
CA HIS A 548 11.66 3.71 -12.88
C HIS A 548 12.49 4.67 -13.75
N GLN A 549 13.27 4.15 -14.69
CA GLN A 549 14.02 4.94 -15.68
C GLN A 549 13.30 5.04 -17.03
N ASN A 550 12.12 4.42 -17.17
CA ASN A 550 11.35 4.45 -18.41
C ASN A 550 10.13 5.35 -18.27
N PHE A 551 10.00 6.35 -19.14
CA PHE A 551 8.92 7.32 -19.08
C PHE A 551 7.53 6.67 -19.19
N ALA A 552 7.33 5.76 -20.15
CA ALA A 552 6.05 5.08 -20.37
C ALA A 552 5.60 4.25 -19.14
N ASP A 553 6.53 3.60 -18.46
CA ASP A 553 6.24 2.89 -17.20
C ASP A 553 5.88 3.88 -16.08
N MET A 554 6.61 5.00 -15.96
CA MET A 554 6.40 5.98 -14.88
C MET A 554 5.09 6.78 -15.02
N GLN A 555 4.53 6.90 -16.23
CA GLN A 555 3.17 7.47 -16.41
C GLN A 555 2.13 6.65 -15.63
N LEU A 556 2.29 5.33 -15.58
CA LEU A 556 1.46 4.44 -14.78
C LEU A 556 1.95 4.41 -13.33
N GLY A 557 3.27 4.35 -13.13
CA GLY A 557 3.92 4.27 -11.84
C GLY A 557 3.52 5.39 -10.87
N HIS A 558 3.29 6.60 -11.36
CA HIS A 558 2.83 7.72 -10.52
C HIS A 558 1.33 7.75 -10.26
N ASN A 559 0.52 6.99 -11.01
CA ASN A 559 -0.94 7.00 -10.88
C ASN A 559 -1.40 6.18 -9.64
N PRO A 560 -2.06 6.79 -8.63
CA PRO A 560 -2.54 6.08 -7.44
C PRO A 560 -3.50 4.91 -7.76
N ASN A 561 -4.35 5.02 -8.77
CA ASN A 561 -5.24 3.92 -9.20
C ASN A 561 -4.45 2.69 -9.70
N PHE A 562 -3.32 2.95 -10.38
CA PHE A 562 -2.42 1.87 -10.82
C PHE A 562 -1.72 1.22 -9.64
N LYS A 563 -1.27 2.01 -8.65
CA LYS A 563 -0.69 1.50 -7.40
C LYS A 563 -1.67 0.61 -6.63
N PHE A 564 -2.94 1.01 -6.54
CA PHE A 564 -3.99 0.17 -5.96
C PHE A 564 -4.16 -1.16 -6.71
N THR A 565 -4.24 -1.11 -8.05
CA THR A 565 -4.38 -2.31 -8.90
C THR A 565 -3.21 -3.28 -8.69
N VAL A 566 -1.97 -2.76 -8.72
CA VAL A 566 -0.76 -3.57 -8.49
C VAL A 566 -0.74 -4.11 -7.06
N GLY A 567 -1.06 -3.30 -6.07
CA GLY A 567 -1.14 -3.72 -4.67
C GLY A 567 -2.12 -4.88 -4.48
N ARG A 568 -3.30 -4.78 -5.09
CA ARG A 568 -4.32 -5.84 -5.10
C ARG A 568 -3.81 -7.10 -5.81
N ALA A 569 -3.12 -6.97 -6.93
CA ALA A 569 -2.55 -8.12 -7.64
C ALA A 569 -1.49 -8.86 -6.81
N ILE A 570 -0.59 -8.13 -6.14
CA ILE A 570 0.42 -8.70 -5.23
C ILE A 570 -0.25 -9.43 -4.07
N TYR A 571 -1.21 -8.78 -3.41
CA TYR A 571 -2.00 -9.40 -2.34
C TYR A 571 -2.65 -10.72 -2.79
N LYS A 572 -3.32 -10.73 -3.96
CA LYS A 572 -3.96 -11.93 -4.50
C LYS A 572 -2.95 -13.04 -4.78
N GLY A 573 -1.80 -12.72 -5.35
CA GLY A 573 -0.74 -13.70 -5.59
C GLY A 573 -0.18 -14.31 -4.30
N ILE A 574 0.03 -13.50 -3.26
CA ILE A 574 0.46 -13.97 -1.93
C ILE A 574 -0.61 -14.86 -1.28
N LEU A 575 -1.87 -14.42 -1.31
CA LEU A 575 -3.01 -15.19 -0.80
C LEU A 575 -3.12 -16.57 -1.47
N GLN A 576 -3.01 -16.60 -2.80
CA GLN A 576 -3.02 -17.82 -3.60
C GLN A 576 -1.85 -18.72 -3.26
N PHE A 577 -0.63 -18.17 -3.20
CA PHE A 577 0.57 -18.92 -2.88
C PHE A 577 0.46 -19.59 -1.50
N ILE A 578 0.27 -18.81 -0.44
CA ILE A 578 0.22 -19.33 0.94
C ILE A 578 -0.89 -20.38 1.09
N ASN A 579 -2.11 -20.11 0.63
CA ASN A 579 -3.19 -21.08 0.77
C ASN A 579 -2.92 -22.36 -0.05
N SER A 580 -2.33 -22.24 -1.24
CA SER A 580 -1.92 -23.41 -2.03
C SER A 580 -0.85 -24.25 -1.33
N GLN A 581 0.11 -23.62 -0.64
CA GLN A 581 1.16 -24.31 0.12
C GLN A 581 0.58 -25.20 1.24
N HIS A 582 -0.53 -24.76 1.84
CA HIS A 582 -1.24 -25.49 2.89
C HIS A 582 -2.38 -26.38 2.37
N GLY A 583 -2.62 -26.43 1.06
CA GLY A 583 -3.77 -27.15 0.49
C GLY A 583 -5.13 -26.61 0.96
N LYS A 584 -5.22 -25.32 1.28
CA LYS A 584 -6.43 -24.64 1.74
C LYS A 584 -7.09 -23.86 0.59
N ASP A 585 -8.42 -23.77 0.64
CA ASP A 585 -9.18 -22.83 -0.20
C ASP A 585 -8.99 -21.40 0.31
N TYR A 586 -9.10 -20.42 -0.58
CA TYR A 586 -9.02 -19.00 -0.25
C TYR A 586 -10.22 -18.22 -0.80
N VAL A 587 -10.41 -17.02 -0.26
CA VAL A 587 -11.36 -16.01 -0.73
C VAL A 587 -10.62 -14.67 -0.78
N VAL A 588 -10.77 -13.92 -1.87
CA VAL A 588 -10.19 -12.57 -2.01
C VAL A 588 -11.03 -11.57 -1.20
N GLN A 589 -10.42 -10.57 -0.58
CA GLN A 589 -11.15 -9.51 0.14
C GLN A 589 -11.99 -8.65 -0.81
N PRO A 590 -13.09 -8.03 -0.35
CA PRO A 590 -13.94 -7.21 -1.22
C PRO A 590 -13.27 -5.93 -1.73
N LEU A 591 -13.97 -5.25 -2.65
CA LEU A 591 -13.68 -3.86 -3.01
C LEU A 591 -14.33 -2.88 -2.00
N PRO A 592 -13.88 -1.61 -1.93
CA PRO A 592 -14.57 -0.57 -1.16
C PRO A 592 -16.06 -0.48 -1.51
N VAL A 593 -16.87 -0.06 -0.55
CA VAL A 593 -18.29 0.22 -0.81
C VAL A 593 -18.42 1.54 -1.59
N SER A 594 -19.51 1.67 -2.34
CA SER A 594 -19.86 2.87 -3.10
C SER A 594 -21.19 3.45 -2.63
N ASN A 595 -21.58 4.60 -3.20
CA ASN A 595 -22.89 5.22 -2.96
C ASN A 595 -23.20 5.45 -1.48
N PHE A 596 -22.18 5.82 -0.70
CA PHE A 596 -22.36 6.00 0.74
C PHE A 596 -23.21 7.26 0.98
N ALA A 597 -24.19 7.16 1.88
CA ALA A 597 -25.06 8.26 2.23
C ALA A 597 -25.49 8.19 3.70
N ILE A 598 -25.70 9.37 4.28
CA ILE A 598 -26.30 9.55 5.60
C ILE A 598 -27.65 10.26 5.41
N HIS A 599 -28.69 9.72 6.04
CA HIS A 599 -30.02 10.32 6.11
C HIS A 599 -30.38 10.61 7.57
N PHE A 600 -31.22 11.62 7.80
CA PHE A 600 -31.87 11.76 9.09
C PHE A 600 -32.87 10.63 9.30
N GLY A 601 -32.76 9.93 10.43
CA GLY A 601 -33.64 8.80 10.72
C GLY A 601 -35.06 9.22 11.11
N LYS A 602 -36.01 8.29 10.91
CA LYS A 602 -37.42 8.48 11.27
C LYS A 602 -37.64 8.62 12.77
N LYS A 603 -36.75 8.05 13.58
CA LYS A 603 -36.79 8.12 15.05
C LYS A 603 -36.04 9.36 15.54
N LYS A 604 -36.43 9.85 16.72
CA LYS A 604 -35.78 11.01 17.33
C LYS A 604 -34.30 10.73 17.58
N ASN A 605 -33.45 11.59 17.02
CA ASN A 605 -32.00 11.58 17.20
C ASN A 605 -31.33 10.30 16.69
N THR A 606 -31.78 9.82 15.54
CA THR A 606 -31.10 8.76 14.81
C THR A 606 -30.66 9.25 13.43
N LEU A 607 -29.62 8.62 12.91
CA LEU A 607 -29.17 8.71 11.53
C LEU A 607 -29.33 7.33 10.88
N GLU A 608 -29.64 7.30 9.59
CA GLU A 608 -29.64 6.09 8.78
C GLU A 608 -28.48 6.18 7.79
N LEU A 609 -27.55 5.24 7.88
CA LEU A 609 -26.43 5.09 6.98
C LEU A 609 -26.81 4.07 5.90
N THR A 610 -26.52 4.33 4.63
CA THR A 610 -26.78 3.41 3.50
C THR A 610 -25.61 3.41 2.52
N TRP A 611 -25.31 2.26 1.92
CA TRP A 611 -24.23 2.12 0.92
C TRP A 611 -24.53 0.97 -0.03
N LYS A 612 -23.65 0.75 -1.00
CA LYS A 612 -23.68 -0.39 -1.91
C LYS A 612 -22.38 -1.19 -1.82
N GLY A 613 -22.50 -2.51 -1.67
CA GLY A 613 -21.36 -3.42 -1.80
C GLY A 613 -20.99 -3.60 -3.27
N GLU A 614 -19.70 -3.55 -3.59
CA GLU A 614 -19.19 -3.68 -4.96
C GLU A 614 -18.73 -5.11 -5.27
N ASP A 615 -19.11 -5.59 -6.46
CA ASP A 615 -18.62 -6.86 -7.01
C ASP A 615 -17.30 -6.63 -7.75
N ASP A 616 -16.33 -7.54 -7.57
CA ASP A 616 -15.07 -7.49 -8.30
C ASP A 616 -15.17 -8.35 -9.58
N PRO A 617 -15.18 -7.74 -10.79
CA PRO A 617 -15.30 -8.50 -12.04
C PRO A 617 -14.07 -9.40 -12.31
N LEU A 618 -12.93 -9.12 -11.67
CA LEU A 618 -11.72 -9.94 -11.80
C LEU A 618 -11.70 -11.11 -10.81
N GLU A 619 -12.45 -11.02 -9.71
CA GLU A 619 -12.42 -11.98 -8.60
C GLU A 619 -13.82 -12.26 -8.03
N PRO A 620 -14.57 -13.20 -8.61
CA PRO A 620 -15.93 -13.52 -8.16
C PRO A 620 -16.03 -13.96 -6.69
N THR A 621 -14.93 -14.42 -6.08
CA THR A 621 -14.91 -14.77 -4.66
C THR A 621 -14.96 -13.55 -3.74
N ALA A 622 -14.60 -12.35 -4.24
CA ALA A 622 -14.48 -11.12 -3.47
C ALA A 622 -15.81 -10.50 -3.04
N ARG A 623 -16.94 -11.15 -3.31
CA ARG A 623 -18.27 -10.63 -2.99
C ARG A 623 -18.43 -10.24 -1.50
N PRO A 624 -18.92 -9.02 -1.19
CA PRO A 624 -19.26 -8.61 0.17
C PRO A 624 -20.30 -9.52 0.84
N ARG A 625 -20.15 -9.73 2.16
CA ARG A 625 -21.09 -10.50 2.99
C ARG A 625 -21.64 -9.69 4.15
N GLU A 626 -20.76 -8.92 4.77
CA GLU A 626 -21.02 -8.08 5.93
C GLU A 626 -20.27 -6.75 5.72
N TYR A 627 -20.44 -5.81 6.64
CA TYR A 627 -19.81 -4.50 6.56
C TYR A 627 -19.37 -4.04 7.94
N MET A 628 -18.24 -3.33 8.02
CA MET A 628 -17.81 -2.66 9.23
C MET A 628 -18.17 -1.19 9.15
N VAL A 629 -18.87 -0.67 10.15
CA VAL A 629 -19.13 0.77 10.29
C VAL A 629 -18.23 1.34 11.38
N TYR A 630 -17.31 2.21 10.99
CA TYR A 630 -16.43 2.93 11.92
C TYR A 630 -17.03 4.30 12.24
N THR A 631 -16.97 4.69 13.52
CA THR A 631 -17.52 5.98 13.99
C THR A 631 -16.43 6.85 14.60
N ARG A 632 -16.41 8.13 14.24
CA ARG A 632 -15.64 9.19 14.90
C ARG A 632 -16.59 10.27 15.43
N ILE A 633 -16.32 10.79 16.61
CA ILE A 633 -17.09 11.90 17.22
C ILE A 633 -16.18 13.12 17.33
N GLY A 634 -16.61 14.26 16.78
CA GLY A 634 -15.84 15.50 16.80
C GLY A 634 -14.44 15.33 16.18
N TYR A 635 -13.42 15.86 16.84
CA TYR A 635 -12.01 15.73 16.44
C TYR A 635 -11.33 14.45 16.97
N GLY A 636 -12.10 13.48 17.51
CA GLY A 636 -11.54 12.21 17.98
C GLY A 636 -11.00 11.32 16.85
N GLY A 637 -10.67 10.08 17.18
CA GLY A 637 -10.30 9.03 16.23
C GLY A 637 -11.50 8.15 15.86
N PHE A 638 -11.30 7.25 14.89
CA PHE A 638 -12.27 6.18 14.61
C PHE A 638 -12.17 5.07 15.66
N ASP A 639 -13.33 4.55 16.06
CA ASP A 639 -13.46 3.38 16.94
C ASP A 639 -13.00 2.06 16.28
N ASN A 640 -13.21 0.93 16.99
CA ASN A 640 -12.88 -0.41 16.49
C ASN A 640 -13.89 -0.95 15.45
N GLY A 641 -14.89 -0.16 15.07
CA GLY A 641 -15.95 -0.55 14.15
C GLY A 641 -17.06 -1.38 14.78
N THR A 642 -18.22 -1.32 14.13
CA THR A 642 -19.40 -2.17 14.42
C THR A 642 -19.72 -3.01 13.20
N LEU A 643 -19.72 -4.34 13.36
CA LEU A 643 -20.06 -5.27 12.29
C LEU A 643 -21.57 -5.31 12.05
N VAL A 644 -21.98 -5.17 10.80
CA VAL A 644 -23.38 -5.21 10.38
C VAL A 644 -23.56 -6.12 9.17
N SER A 645 -24.72 -6.78 9.06
CA SER A 645 -24.99 -7.77 8.02
C SER A 645 -25.74 -7.23 6.81
N LYS A 646 -26.11 -5.94 6.83
CA LYS A 646 -26.90 -5.29 5.79
C LYS A 646 -26.18 -4.05 5.29
N PRO A 647 -26.43 -3.62 4.04
CA PRO A 647 -25.82 -2.43 3.46
C PRO A 647 -26.47 -1.13 3.97
N TYR A 648 -26.92 -1.15 5.22
CA TYR A 648 -27.46 -0.01 5.94
C TYR A 648 -27.29 -0.20 7.44
N TYR A 649 -27.24 0.89 8.19
CA TYR A 649 -27.14 0.86 9.65
C TYR A 649 -27.76 2.11 10.29
N SER A 650 -28.56 1.90 11.34
CA SER A 650 -29.20 2.98 12.10
C SER A 650 -28.37 3.28 13.34
N VAL A 651 -27.94 4.54 13.49
CA VAL A 651 -27.11 5.01 14.60
C VAL A 651 -27.88 6.01 15.44
N LYS A 652 -27.82 5.87 16.76
CA LYS A 652 -28.33 6.89 17.69
C LYS A 652 -27.25 7.94 17.93
N VAL A 653 -27.63 9.21 17.86
CA VAL A 653 -26.71 10.35 18.00
C VAL A 653 -27.17 11.34 19.07
N GLU A 654 -26.22 12.08 19.62
CA GLU A 654 -26.48 13.17 20.53
C GLU A 654 -26.50 14.52 19.79
N PRO A 655 -27.58 15.32 19.91
CA PRO A 655 -27.61 16.65 19.31
C PRO A 655 -26.50 17.56 19.85
N GLY A 656 -25.81 18.26 18.96
CA GLY A 656 -24.69 19.13 19.30
C GLY A 656 -23.30 18.55 19.02
N LEU A 657 -23.20 17.28 18.63
CA LEU A 657 -21.94 16.64 18.23
C LEU A 657 -21.94 16.31 16.73
N VAL A 658 -20.78 16.46 16.09
CA VAL A 658 -20.56 15.99 14.72
C VAL A 658 -20.12 14.53 14.79
N TYR A 659 -20.77 13.68 14.00
CA TYR A 659 -20.43 12.28 13.83
C TYR A 659 -19.89 12.09 12.42
N SER A 660 -18.78 11.39 12.28
CA SER A 660 -18.22 10.98 10.99
C SER A 660 -18.19 9.45 10.91
N PHE A 661 -18.43 8.92 9.72
CA PHE A 661 -18.51 7.50 9.46
C PHE A 661 -17.68 7.13 8.24
N LYS A 662 -17.10 5.94 8.26
CA LYS A 662 -16.60 5.25 7.07
C LYS A 662 -17.01 3.79 7.14
N VAL A 663 -17.18 3.17 5.98
CA VAL A 663 -17.66 1.80 5.87
C VAL A 663 -16.68 0.96 5.06
N THR A 664 -16.41 -0.25 5.51
CA THR A 664 -15.67 -1.26 4.75
C THR A 664 -16.58 -2.46 4.47
N ALA A 665 -16.33 -3.15 3.36
CA ALA A 665 -16.98 -4.42 3.05
C ALA A 665 -16.16 -5.58 3.61
N VAL A 666 -16.84 -6.58 4.13
CA VAL A 666 -16.23 -7.75 4.79
C VAL A 666 -16.73 -9.03 4.13
N ASN A 667 -15.82 -9.97 3.92
CA ASN A 667 -16.15 -11.34 3.57
C ASN A 667 -15.21 -12.32 4.29
N ARG A 668 -15.23 -13.60 3.92
CA ARG A 668 -14.38 -14.62 4.56
C ARG A 668 -12.88 -14.43 4.30
N GLY A 669 -12.53 -13.70 3.25
CA GLY A 669 -11.16 -13.41 2.81
C GLY A 669 -10.52 -12.25 3.54
N GLY A 670 -11.32 -11.32 4.06
CA GLY A 670 -10.83 -10.13 4.74
C GLY A 670 -11.78 -8.94 4.64
N GLU A 671 -11.21 -7.77 4.82
CA GLU A 671 -11.88 -6.47 4.83
C GLU A 671 -11.36 -5.57 3.69
N SER A 672 -12.23 -4.80 3.05
CA SER A 672 -11.82 -3.90 1.97
C SER A 672 -11.17 -2.61 2.47
N PHE A 673 -10.66 -1.79 1.54
CA PHE A 673 -10.34 -0.39 1.83
C PHE A 673 -11.63 0.37 2.18
N PRO A 674 -11.55 1.45 2.98
CA PRO A 674 -12.73 2.17 3.41
C PRO A 674 -13.39 2.94 2.26
N SER A 675 -14.68 3.24 2.41
CA SER A 675 -15.35 4.33 1.71
C SER A 675 -14.69 5.67 2.01
N GLU A 676 -15.12 6.71 1.31
CA GLU A 676 -14.99 8.08 1.80
C GLU A 676 -15.59 8.27 3.20
N ILE A 677 -15.23 9.37 3.86
CA ILE A 677 -15.71 9.69 5.20
C ILE A 677 -16.85 10.71 5.08
N LEU A 678 -18.04 10.28 5.48
CA LEU A 678 -19.23 11.14 5.53
C LEU A 678 -19.48 11.62 6.95
N SER A 679 -20.02 12.82 7.09
CA SER A 679 -20.29 13.46 8.37
C SER A 679 -21.73 13.94 8.50
N ALA A 680 -22.22 13.96 9.74
CA ALA A 680 -23.54 14.43 10.07
C ALA A 680 -23.58 15.12 11.42
N TYR A 681 -24.52 16.04 11.56
CA TYR A 681 -24.74 16.83 12.75
C TYR A 681 -26.21 17.14 12.93
N LYS A 682 -26.69 16.92 14.14
CA LYS A 682 -28.03 17.35 14.55
C LYS A 682 -27.94 18.56 15.46
N ALA A 683 -28.48 19.70 15.03
CA ALA A 683 -28.56 20.90 15.84
C ALA A 683 -29.46 20.69 17.07
N LYS A 684 -29.11 21.32 18.19
CA LYS A 684 -29.97 21.36 19.39
C LYS A 684 -31.28 22.12 19.14
N ARG A 685 -31.25 23.11 18.24
CA ARG A 685 -32.39 23.90 17.77
C ARG A 685 -32.28 24.02 16.26
N GLU A 686 -32.94 23.14 15.53
CA GLU A 686 -32.91 23.06 14.07
C GLU A 686 -33.79 24.14 13.44
N ARG A 687 -33.22 24.93 12.52
CA ARG A 687 -33.91 25.87 11.65
C ARG A 687 -34.11 25.26 10.28
N GLU A 688 -33.03 24.78 9.67
CA GLU A 688 -33.02 24.15 8.34
C GLU A 688 -32.04 22.97 8.33
N ARG A 689 -32.18 22.12 7.32
CA ARG A 689 -31.29 20.99 7.03
C ARG A 689 -30.48 21.25 5.79
N ILE A 690 -29.21 20.86 5.81
CA ILE A 690 -28.27 21.03 4.70
C ILE A 690 -27.81 19.65 4.27
N LEU A 691 -27.76 19.43 2.95
CA LEU A 691 -27.06 18.29 2.37
C LEU A 691 -25.66 18.71 1.96
N ILE A 692 -24.64 17.99 2.42
CA ILE A 692 -23.28 18.12 1.91
C ILE A 692 -23.03 16.98 0.93
N ILE A 693 -22.67 17.28 -0.31
CA ILE A 693 -22.28 16.28 -1.29
C ILE A 693 -20.75 16.33 -1.41
N ASN A 694 -20.10 15.21 -1.14
CA ASN A 694 -18.68 15.07 -1.42
C ASN A 694 -18.51 14.59 -2.87
N GLY A 695 -18.15 15.51 -3.77
CA GLY A 695 -17.79 15.19 -5.16
C GLY A 695 -16.29 15.31 -5.41
N PHE A 696 -15.46 15.31 -4.36
CA PHE A 696 -14.00 15.31 -4.51
C PHE A 696 -13.43 13.94 -4.20
N ASP A 697 -13.43 13.09 -5.21
CA ASP A 697 -12.89 11.74 -5.21
C ASP A 697 -11.61 11.62 -6.06
N ARG A 698 -11.29 12.64 -6.86
CA ARG A 698 -10.09 12.65 -7.71
C ARG A 698 -8.82 12.32 -6.95
N ILE A 699 -8.14 11.30 -7.48
CA ILE A 699 -6.75 10.96 -7.23
C ILE A 699 -6.02 10.85 -8.58
N SER A 700 -4.80 11.38 -8.67
CA SER A 700 -4.06 11.43 -9.94
C SER A 700 -2.55 11.45 -9.72
N GLY A 701 -1.82 11.03 -10.76
CA GLY A 701 -0.40 11.35 -10.87
C GLY A 701 -0.16 12.82 -11.25
N PRO A 702 1.10 13.25 -11.35
CA PRO A 702 1.46 14.60 -11.77
C PRO A 702 1.17 14.83 -13.27
N ALA A 703 1.08 16.10 -13.66
CA ALA A 703 0.91 16.50 -15.05
C ALA A 703 2.01 15.91 -15.92
N VAL A 704 1.61 15.40 -17.09
CA VAL A 704 2.50 14.71 -18.02
C VAL A 704 2.84 15.63 -19.18
N ILE A 705 4.13 15.82 -19.44
CA ILE A 705 4.63 16.37 -20.70
C ILE A 705 4.95 15.19 -21.61
N ASN A 706 4.29 15.11 -22.75
CA ASN A 706 4.53 14.09 -23.77
C ASN A 706 4.36 14.69 -25.17
N THR A 707 5.45 15.21 -25.73
CA THR A 707 5.56 15.69 -27.11
C THR A 707 6.65 14.90 -27.84
N PRO A 708 6.78 15.02 -29.18
CA PRO A 708 7.82 14.29 -29.92
C PRO A 708 9.26 14.56 -29.42
N ASP A 709 9.52 15.73 -28.85
CA ASP A 709 10.84 16.17 -28.37
C ASP A 709 10.98 16.14 -26.83
N LYS A 710 9.88 16.19 -26.09
CA LYS A 710 9.88 16.27 -24.62
C LYS A 710 9.06 15.16 -23.96
N ALA A 711 9.58 14.64 -22.85
CA ALA A 711 8.89 13.70 -21.97
C ALA A 711 9.19 13.99 -20.50
N GLY A 712 8.19 13.84 -19.63
CA GLY A 712 8.38 14.01 -18.20
C GLY A 712 7.14 14.38 -17.42
N PHE A 713 7.38 14.82 -16.19
CA PHE A 713 6.34 15.23 -15.26
C PHE A 713 6.56 16.67 -14.79
N ASP A 714 5.51 17.48 -14.84
CA ASP A 714 5.55 18.88 -14.46
C ASP A 714 4.81 19.09 -13.12
N LEU A 715 5.58 19.03 -12.02
CA LEU A 715 5.05 19.29 -10.68
C LEU A 715 4.61 20.75 -10.49
N GLU A 716 5.12 21.68 -11.31
CA GLU A 716 4.71 23.08 -11.30
C GLU A 716 3.37 23.29 -12.00
N GLN A 717 3.01 22.46 -12.98
CA GLN A 717 1.67 22.51 -13.56
C GLN A 717 0.64 21.86 -12.60
N ASP A 718 0.82 20.59 -12.29
CA ASP A 718 -0.04 19.82 -11.38
C ASP A 718 0.80 18.70 -10.74
N PRO A 719 1.09 18.73 -9.43
CA PRO A 719 1.83 17.66 -8.76
C PRO A 719 1.00 16.37 -8.63
N GLY A 720 -0.27 16.40 -9.04
CA GLY A 720 -1.23 15.32 -8.88
C GLY A 720 -1.93 15.38 -7.53
N VAL A 721 -2.88 14.47 -7.35
CA VAL A 721 -3.64 14.31 -6.11
C VAL A 721 -3.40 12.91 -5.55
N PRO A 722 -2.51 12.75 -4.56
CA PRO A 722 -2.25 11.45 -3.95
C PRO A 722 -3.48 10.87 -3.24
N TYR A 723 -3.55 9.54 -3.13
CA TYR A 723 -4.45 8.88 -2.17
C TYR A 723 -3.87 9.08 -0.76
N LEU A 724 -4.54 9.90 0.06
CA LEU A 724 -4.13 10.35 1.40
C LEU A 724 -2.84 11.20 1.42
N SER A 725 -1.72 10.64 0.97
CA SER A 725 -0.42 11.33 0.90
C SER A 725 0.53 10.68 -0.12
N ASN A 726 1.60 11.38 -0.47
CA ASN A 726 2.69 10.87 -1.31
C ASN A 726 4.04 11.07 -0.61
N ILE A 727 4.76 9.96 -0.47
CA ILE A 727 6.07 9.86 0.19
C ILE A 727 7.22 9.56 -0.78
N SER A 728 6.94 9.57 -2.08
CA SER A 728 7.86 9.08 -3.12
C SER A 728 8.52 10.15 -3.98
N PHE A 729 8.17 11.42 -3.83
CA PHE A 729 8.79 12.48 -4.61
C PHE A 729 10.13 12.90 -4.03
N CYS A 730 11.15 13.03 -4.89
CA CYS A 730 12.43 13.62 -4.52
C CYS A 730 12.49 15.11 -4.89
N GLY A 731 11.92 15.53 -6.01
CA GLY A 731 11.89 16.94 -6.43
C GLY A 731 11.33 17.12 -7.84
N ALA A 732 11.26 18.36 -8.30
CA ALA A 732 10.80 18.72 -9.64
C ALA A 732 11.76 18.21 -10.72
N GLN A 733 11.21 17.76 -11.85
CA GLN A 733 11.98 17.38 -13.02
C GLN A 733 12.46 18.64 -13.76
N SER A 734 13.73 18.65 -14.16
CA SER A 734 14.34 19.70 -14.99
C SER A 734 14.80 19.19 -16.36
N GLY A 735 15.07 17.89 -16.50
CA GLY A 735 15.49 17.29 -17.77
C GLY A 735 14.34 16.68 -18.56
N PHE A 736 13.89 17.32 -19.65
CA PHE A 736 12.74 16.85 -20.45
C PHE A 736 13.08 16.29 -21.84
N ASN A 737 14.33 16.38 -22.29
CA ASN A 737 14.71 16.05 -23.67
C ASN A 737 14.69 14.54 -23.93
N ARG A 738 13.79 14.06 -24.80
CA ARG A 738 13.64 12.64 -25.16
C ARG A 738 14.91 12.01 -25.73
N SER A 739 15.74 12.76 -26.44
CA SER A 739 17.01 12.26 -26.99
C SER A 739 18.03 11.84 -25.92
N GLN A 740 17.81 12.24 -24.66
CA GLN A 740 18.65 11.91 -23.52
C GLN A 740 18.10 10.73 -22.69
N ALA A 741 17.13 9.97 -23.23
CA ALA A 741 16.62 8.75 -22.61
C ALA A 741 17.74 7.72 -22.36
N GLY A 742 17.70 7.06 -21.19
CA GLY A 742 18.67 6.05 -20.76
C GLY A 742 20.02 6.59 -20.26
N LYS A 743 20.14 7.92 -20.09
CA LYS A 743 21.30 8.55 -19.45
C LYS A 743 20.98 8.90 -18.00
N GLU A 744 22.02 9.07 -17.19
CA GLU A 744 21.93 9.52 -15.80
C GLU A 744 22.69 10.84 -15.60
N GLY A 745 22.29 11.63 -14.60
CA GLY A 745 22.92 12.91 -14.26
C GLY A 745 22.21 14.13 -14.84
N GLU A 746 22.78 15.31 -14.61
CA GLU A 746 22.19 16.58 -15.05
C GLU A 746 22.02 16.62 -16.58
N GLY A 747 20.86 17.09 -17.04
CA GLY A 747 20.51 17.14 -18.46
C GLY A 747 20.01 15.82 -19.07
N SER A 748 19.98 14.72 -18.31
CA SER A 748 19.35 13.48 -18.76
C SER A 748 17.82 13.59 -18.80
N LEU A 749 17.16 12.74 -19.58
CA LEU A 749 15.70 12.63 -19.52
C LEU A 749 15.28 12.20 -18.11
N GLY A 750 14.33 12.91 -17.53
CA GLY A 750 13.84 12.65 -16.18
C GLY A 750 14.66 13.30 -15.07
N HIS A 751 15.82 13.91 -15.34
CA HIS A 751 16.66 14.48 -14.27
C HIS A 751 15.84 15.37 -13.32
N SER A 752 15.92 15.10 -12.02
CA SER A 752 15.07 15.72 -10.99
C SER A 752 15.85 16.22 -9.77
N GLY A 753 15.28 17.23 -9.11
CA GLY A 753 15.77 17.82 -7.86
C GLY A 753 15.60 16.92 -6.63
N ARG A 754 15.85 17.48 -5.44
CA ARG A 754 15.87 16.75 -4.15
C ARG A 754 15.11 17.46 -3.01
N GLU A 755 14.47 18.58 -3.31
CA GLU A 755 13.84 19.49 -2.35
C GLU A 755 12.55 18.96 -1.71
N LEU A 756 12.01 17.84 -2.20
CA LEU A 756 10.84 17.15 -1.65
C LEU A 756 11.19 15.86 -0.89
N GLU A 757 12.48 15.47 -0.84
CA GLU A 757 12.92 14.26 -0.11
C GLU A 757 12.53 14.34 1.37
N GLY A 758 11.81 13.32 1.86
CA GLY A 758 11.35 13.27 3.24
C GLY A 758 10.11 14.11 3.54
N MET A 759 9.50 14.74 2.53
CA MET A 759 8.20 15.40 2.66
C MET A 759 7.06 14.40 2.43
N GLU A 760 6.15 14.27 3.38
CA GLU A 760 4.90 13.54 3.18
C GLU A 760 3.86 14.49 2.57
N ILE A 761 3.82 14.55 1.24
CA ILE A 761 2.97 15.50 0.51
C ILE A 761 1.50 15.10 0.68
N ALA A 762 0.70 15.98 1.27
CA ALA A 762 -0.71 15.73 1.53
C ALA A 762 -1.53 15.61 0.23
N GLY A 763 -2.45 14.64 0.21
CA GLY A 763 -3.34 14.34 -0.91
C GLY A 763 -4.82 14.42 -0.53
N ASN A 764 -5.65 13.63 -1.19
CA ASN A 764 -7.07 13.55 -0.91
C ASN A 764 -7.31 12.70 0.35
N THR A 765 -7.84 13.32 1.41
CA THR A 765 -8.17 12.66 2.68
C THR A 765 -9.56 12.04 2.72
N PHE A 766 -10.43 12.40 1.76
CA PHE A 766 -11.83 11.99 1.66
C PHE A 766 -12.69 12.35 2.90
N ASP A 767 -12.27 13.34 3.69
CA ASP A 767 -12.88 13.74 4.97
C ASP A 767 -13.36 15.20 4.97
N TYR A 768 -13.54 15.79 3.80
CA TYR A 768 -13.93 17.20 3.68
C TYR A 768 -15.37 17.51 4.13
N PRO A 769 -16.33 16.58 4.11
CA PRO A 769 -17.63 16.79 4.76
C PRO A 769 -17.51 17.14 6.25
N PHE A 770 -16.48 16.64 6.95
CA PHE A 770 -16.21 17.04 8.32
C PHE A 770 -15.80 18.52 8.40
N ILE A 771 -14.91 18.98 7.51
CA ILE A 771 -14.42 20.38 7.51
C ILE A 771 -15.57 21.37 7.21
N HIS A 772 -16.37 21.10 6.17
CA HIS A 772 -17.55 21.91 5.85
C HIS A 772 -18.59 21.84 6.97
N GLY A 773 -18.86 20.63 7.45
CA GLY A 773 -19.79 20.37 8.55
C GLY A 773 -19.43 21.10 9.85
N LYS A 774 -18.14 21.18 10.21
CA LYS A 774 -17.65 21.96 11.35
C LYS A 774 -17.93 23.45 11.20
N ALA A 775 -17.78 24.00 9.99
CA ALA A 775 -18.12 25.40 9.72
C ALA A 775 -19.64 25.66 9.80
N ILE A 776 -20.46 24.73 9.30
CA ILE A 776 -21.93 24.76 9.44
C ILE A 776 -22.35 24.67 10.91
N GLN A 777 -21.72 23.77 11.68
CA GLN A 777 -21.95 23.61 13.12
C GLN A 777 -21.69 24.94 13.84
N ALA A 778 -20.60 25.62 13.50
CA ALA A 778 -20.21 26.90 14.12
C ALA A 778 -21.18 28.05 13.81
N ALA A 779 -21.81 28.08 12.62
CA ALA A 779 -22.86 29.04 12.29
C ALA A 779 -24.10 28.88 13.19
N GLY A 780 -24.33 27.66 13.68
CA GLY A 780 -25.42 27.31 14.59
C GLY A 780 -26.79 27.27 13.92
N LYS A 781 -27.73 26.54 14.53
CA LYS A 781 -29.13 26.36 14.07
C LYS A 781 -29.35 25.51 12.80
N TYR A 782 -28.31 25.00 12.16
CA TYR A 782 -28.43 24.12 10.99
C TYR A 782 -28.03 22.70 11.35
N SER A 783 -28.83 21.73 10.92
CA SER A 783 -28.41 20.32 10.91
C SER A 783 -27.88 19.98 9.54
N PHE A 784 -26.96 19.02 9.44
CA PHE A 784 -26.50 18.52 8.15
C PHE A 784 -26.31 17.01 8.15
N VAL A 785 -26.41 16.44 6.96
CA VAL A 785 -25.93 15.10 6.62
C VAL A 785 -25.11 15.21 5.34
N SER A 786 -24.28 14.21 5.06
CA SER A 786 -23.54 14.15 3.81
C SER A 786 -23.74 12.85 3.05
N CYS A 787 -23.44 12.89 1.76
CA CYS A 787 -23.45 11.75 0.85
C CYS A 787 -22.34 11.86 -0.19
N SER A 788 -22.05 10.74 -0.85
CA SER A 788 -21.27 10.73 -2.09
C SER A 788 -22.06 11.38 -3.22
N ASP A 789 -21.36 11.84 -4.25
CA ASP A 789 -21.97 12.32 -5.49
C ASP A 789 -22.70 11.18 -6.23
N GLU A 790 -22.18 9.94 -6.24
CA GLU A 790 -22.88 8.85 -6.92
C GLU A 790 -24.17 8.45 -6.20
N ALA A 791 -24.27 8.66 -4.89
CA ALA A 791 -25.54 8.48 -4.16
C ALA A 791 -26.63 9.44 -4.67
N VAL A 792 -26.25 10.64 -5.10
CA VAL A 792 -27.16 11.61 -5.74
C VAL A 792 -27.46 11.19 -7.17
N GLU A 793 -26.43 10.90 -7.98
CA GLU A 793 -26.62 10.56 -9.40
C GLU A 793 -27.44 9.28 -9.63
N ASN A 794 -27.31 8.30 -8.73
CA ASN A 794 -28.07 7.06 -8.78
C ASN A 794 -29.42 7.14 -8.05
N GLY A 795 -29.83 8.33 -7.57
CA GLY A 795 -31.15 8.57 -6.98
C GLY A 795 -31.36 7.97 -5.59
N ILE A 796 -30.30 7.68 -4.83
CA ILE A 796 -30.37 7.27 -3.41
C ILE A 796 -30.66 8.50 -2.53
N VAL A 797 -30.11 9.66 -2.91
CA VAL A 797 -30.35 10.95 -2.26
C VAL A 797 -31.04 11.90 -3.25
N THR A 798 -32.14 12.52 -2.82
CA THR A 798 -32.88 13.52 -3.61
C THR A 798 -32.53 14.92 -3.11
N LEU A 799 -32.13 15.83 -4.01
CA LEU A 799 -31.68 17.17 -3.64
C LEU A 799 -32.84 18.02 -3.08
N GLU A 800 -34.02 17.88 -3.66
CA GLU A 800 -35.24 18.63 -3.34
C GLU A 800 -35.74 18.38 -1.90
N ASP A 801 -35.24 17.35 -1.21
CA ASP A 801 -35.51 17.13 0.22
C ASP A 801 -34.79 18.14 1.13
N TYR A 802 -33.85 18.91 0.58
CA TYR A 802 -33.00 19.84 1.33
C TYR A 802 -33.11 21.27 0.79
N PRO A 803 -33.39 22.28 1.63
CA PRO A 803 -33.45 23.67 1.18
C PRO A 803 -32.10 24.25 0.75
N ILE A 804 -30.99 23.66 1.22
CA ILE A 804 -29.63 24.07 0.90
C ILE A 804 -28.77 22.83 0.61
N VAL A 805 -28.03 22.87 -0.48
CA VAL A 805 -27.00 21.89 -0.86
C VAL A 805 -25.62 22.56 -0.86
N ASP A 806 -24.64 21.90 -0.26
CA ASP A 806 -23.22 22.26 -0.26
C ASP A 806 -22.45 21.19 -1.06
N TYR A 807 -21.93 21.54 -2.24
CA TYR A 807 -21.25 20.62 -3.14
C TYR A 807 -19.74 20.85 -3.14
N ILE A 808 -19.01 19.91 -2.56
CA ILE A 808 -17.55 19.93 -2.40
C ILE A 808 -16.92 19.37 -3.67
N LEU A 809 -16.09 20.18 -4.34
CA LEU A 809 -15.39 19.78 -5.56
C LEU A 809 -13.86 19.85 -5.43
N GLY A 810 -13.27 20.32 -4.34
CA GLY A 810 -11.82 20.23 -4.11
C GLY A 810 -10.95 20.49 -5.35
N LEU A 811 -10.15 19.49 -5.73
CA LEU A 811 -9.37 19.48 -6.98
C LEU A 811 -9.98 18.59 -8.08
N GLU A 812 -11.28 18.32 -8.00
CA GLU A 812 -12.05 17.54 -8.96
C GLU A 812 -11.94 18.16 -10.35
N LYS A 813 -11.59 17.34 -11.35
CA LYS A 813 -11.58 17.71 -12.77
C LYS A 813 -11.40 16.48 -13.63
N GLU A 814 -11.84 16.58 -14.88
CA GLU A 814 -11.58 15.55 -15.87
C GLU A 814 -10.10 15.50 -16.23
N ASP A 815 -9.52 14.31 -16.06
CA ASP A 815 -8.16 13.99 -16.49
C ASP A 815 -8.22 12.73 -17.36
N PRO A 816 -8.24 12.87 -18.69
CA PRO A 816 -8.31 11.74 -19.61
C PRO A 816 -7.16 10.72 -19.42
N ILE A 817 -6.03 11.13 -18.82
CA ILE A 817 -4.87 10.27 -18.59
C ILE A 817 -5.07 9.40 -17.33
N ALA A 818 -5.88 9.85 -16.37
CA ALA A 818 -6.09 9.17 -15.10
C ALA A 818 -6.76 7.79 -15.24
N LYS A 819 -7.40 7.50 -16.39
CA LYS A 819 -8.20 6.29 -16.69
C LYS A 819 -9.33 6.02 -15.68
N ALA A 820 -9.63 6.99 -14.83
CA ALA A 820 -10.81 7.10 -13.99
C ALA A 820 -11.57 8.37 -14.41
N TYR A 821 -12.89 8.33 -14.32
CA TYR A 821 -13.72 9.46 -14.72
C TYR A 821 -13.97 10.35 -13.51
N TYR A 822 -13.30 11.50 -13.52
CA TYR A 822 -13.43 12.57 -12.55
C TYR A 822 -14.10 13.74 -13.25
N LYS A 823 -15.11 14.38 -12.68
CA LYS A 823 -15.78 15.51 -13.34
C LYS A 823 -16.45 16.42 -12.34
N THR A 824 -16.13 17.71 -12.42
CA THR A 824 -16.75 18.74 -11.57
C THR A 824 -18.28 18.69 -11.62
N PHE A 825 -18.84 18.69 -12.84
CA PHE A 825 -20.28 18.51 -13.05
C PHE A 825 -20.51 17.52 -14.20
N SER A 826 -20.71 16.26 -13.86
CA SER A 826 -21.12 15.24 -14.80
C SER A 826 -22.45 15.63 -15.49
N SER A 827 -22.76 15.00 -16.63
CA SER A 827 -24.04 15.24 -17.30
C SER A 827 -25.26 14.88 -16.43
N PRO A 828 -25.30 13.76 -15.69
CA PRO A 828 -26.32 13.52 -14.65
C PRO A 828 -26.41 14.63 -13.60
N MET A 829 -25.29 15.03 -13.00
CA MET A 829 -25.27 16.06 -11.96
C MET A 829 -25.78 17.42 -12.45
N GLN A 830 -25.40 17.82 -13.67
CA GLN A 830 -25.91 19.06 -14.29
C GLN A 830 -27.44 19.07 -14.37
N ARG A 831 -28.07 17.96 -14.75
CA ARG A 831 -29.54 17.85 -14.83
C ARG A 831 -30.19 17.93 -13.45
N LEU A 832 -29.63 17.23 -12.46
CA LEU A 832 -30.14 17.22 -11.09
C LEU A 832 -30.03 18.61 -10.44
N ILE A 833 -28.89 19.27 -10.57
CA ILE A 833 -28.70 20.65 -10.08
C ILE A 833 -29.64 21.63 -10.78
N THR A 834 -29.86 21.48 -12.09
CA THR A 834 -30.80 22.33 -12.83
C THR A 834 -32.23 22.19 -12.29
N SER A 835 -32.71 20.96 -12.08
CA SER A 835 -34.02 20.67 -11.47
C SER A 835 -34.12 21.26 -10.06
N TYR A 836 -33.09 21.04 -9.25
CA TYR A 836 -33.03 21.53 -7.87
C TYR A 836 -33.12 23.06 -7.80
N CYS A 837 -32.36 23.78 -8.63
CA CYS A 837 -32.43 25.24 -8.69
C CYS A 837 -33.79 25.73 -9.19
N GLN A 838 -34.37 25.08 -10.21
CA GLN A 838 -35.69 25.43 -10.75
C GLN A 838 -36.84 25.21 -9.75
N SER A 839 -36.67 24.29 -8.80
CA SER A 839 -37.61 24.07 -7.69
C SER A 839 -37.39 25.00 -6.49
N GLY A 840 -36.43 25.92 -6.56
CA GLY A 840 -36.15 26.94 -5.55
C GLY A 840 -35.04 26.58 -4.56
N GLY A 841 -34.32 25.47 -4.77
CA GLY A 841 -33.21 25.03 -3.93
C GLY A 841 -32.01 25.97 -3.97
N HIS A 842 -31.25 26.08 -2.87
CA HIS A 842 -30.08 26.95 -2.79
C HIS A 842 -28.78 26.14 -2.83
N LEU A 843 -27.81 26.58 -3.63
CA LEU A 843 -26.60 25.81 -3.88
C LEU A 843 -25.33 26.58 -3.53
N PHE A 844 -24.51 25.99 -2.66
CA PHE A 844 -23.11 26.37 -2.46
C PHE A 844 -22.21 25.38 -3.19
N VAL A 845 -21.24 25.89 -3.95
CA VAL A 845 -20.21 25.08 -4.62
C VAL A 845 -18.83 25.67 -4.35
N SER A 846 -17.84 24.81 -4.08
CA SER A 846 -16.44 25.22 -3.99
C SER A 846 -15.48 24.20 -4.58
N GLY A 847 -14.60 24.65 -5.48
CA GLY A 847 -13.56 23.81 -6.08
C GLY A 847 -12.60 24.63 -6.95
N ALA A 848 -11.42 24.08 -7.22
CA ALA A 848 -10.37 24.78 -7.97
C ALA A 848 -10.63 24.84 -9.49
N TYR A 849 -11.38 23.90 -10.04
CA TYR A 849 -11.54 23.72 -11.50
C TYR A 849 -12.98 23.87 -12.00
N VAL A 850 -13.84 24.53 -11.22
CA VAL A 850 -15.29 24.69 -11.52
C VAL A 850 -15.58 25.41 -12.84
N GLY A 851 -14.64 26.20 -13.36
CA GLY A 851 -14.75 26.90 -14.64
C GLY A 851 -13.96 26.22 -15.76
N SER A 852 -12.68 25.93 -15.54
CA SER A 852 -11.77 25.38 -16.54
C SER A 852 -12.24 24.01 -17.04
N ASP A 853 -12.63 23.10 -16.15
CA ASP A 853 -13.19 21.77 -16.49
C ASP A 853 -14.54 21.86 -17.23
N MET A 854 -15.24 22.99 -17.08
CA MET A 854 -16.56 23.25 -17.69
C MET A 854 -16.50 24.12 -18.95
N SER A 855 -15.31 24.53 -19.40
CA SER A 855 -15.16 25.42 -20.54
C SER A 855 -15.18 24.71 -21.92
N GLY A 856 -14.99 23.39 -21.93
CA GLY A 856 -14.72 22.61 -23.15
C GLY A 856 -15.89 22.41 -24.13
N THR A 857 -17.14 22.47 -23.68
CA THR A 857 -18.33 22.24 -24.53
C THR A 857 -19.36 23.34 -24.38
N GLN A 858 -20.22 23.54 -25.39
CA GLN A 858 -21.31 24.51 -25.30
C GLN A 858 -22.29 24.16 -24.18
N GLY A 859 -22.65 22.88 -24.02
CA GLY A 859 -23.55 22.44 -22.94
C GLY A 859 -23.02 22.76 -21.54
N ASN A 860 -21.73 22.52 -21.29
CA ASN A 860 -21.11 22.82 -20.01
C ASN A 860 -21.10 24.34 -19.73
N ARG A 861 -20.79 25.16 -20.73
CA ARG A 861 -20.84 26.63 -20.60
C ARG A 861 -22.26 27.13 -20.38
N GLU A 862 -23.24 26.60 -21.10
CA GLU A 862 -24.64 26.97 -20.89
C GLU A 862 -25.13 26.60 -19.49
N PHE A 863 -24.70 25.46 -18.94
CA PHE A 863 -25.01 25.09 -17.57
C PHE A 863 -24.44 26.11 -16.56
N THR A 864 -23.14 26.41 -16.65
CA THR A 864 -22.50 27.35 -15.71
C THR A 864 -23.04 28.78 -15.84
N GLU A 865 -23.30 29.25 -17.06
CA GLU A 865 -23.81 30.61 -17.31
C GLU A 865 -25.30 30.76 -16.98
N LYS A 866 -26.14 29.78 -17.34
CA LYS A 866 -27.60 29.89 -17.19
C LYS A 866 -28.10 29.42 -15.83
N VAL A 867 -27.45 28.43 -15.21
CA VAL A 867 -27.86 27.84 -13.93
C VAL A 867 -27.00 28.39 -12.80
N LEU A 868 -25.68 28.25 -12.87
CA LEU A 868 -24.80 28.69 -11.78
C LEU A 868 -24.47 30.20 -11.81
N LYS A 869 -24.79 30.87 -12.92
CA LYS A 869 -24.65 32.32 -13.17
C LYS A 869 -23.21 32.83 -13.16
N TYR A 870 -22.29 32.07 -13.73
CA TYR A 870 -20.91 32.54 -13.95
C TYR A 870 -20.34 32.08 -15.29
N GLY A 871 -19.34 32.82 -15.77
CA GLY A 871 -18.46 32.45 -16.87
C GLY A 871 -17.04 32.18 -16.38
N TYR A 872 -16.29 31.37 -17.13
CA TYR A 872 -14.87 31.12 -16.87
C TYR A 872 -14.01 32.18 -17.57
N GLN A 873 -13.06 32.77 -16.85
CA GLN A 873 -12.11 33.74 -17.42
C GLN A 873 -10.74 33.12 -17.69
N ASN A 874 -10.08 32.62 -16.65
CA ASN A 874 -8.78 31.94 -16.68
C ASN A 874 -8.53 31.22 -15.34
N SER A 875 -7.42 30.49 -15.20
CA SER A 875 -6.94 29.96 -13.92
C SER A 875 -5.68 30.69 -13.47
N LEU A 876 -5.50 30.84 -12.16
CA LEU A 876 -4.29 31.46 -11.61
C LEU A 876 -3.11 30.50 -11.65
N THR A 877 -2.16 30.74 -12.56
CA THR A 877 -0.94 29.93 -12.68
C THR A 877 0.20 30.40 -11.78
N ASP A 878 0.17 31.65 -11.32
CA ASP A 878 1.14 32.18 -10.36
C ASP A 878 0.83 31.68 -8.95
N LYS A 879 1.79 30.95 -8.37
CA LYS A 879 1.69 30.30 -7.05
C LYS A 879 2.30 31.10 -5.91
N SER A 880 2.86 32.28 -6.19
CA SER A 880 3.56 33.11 -5.19
C SER A 880 2.65 33.68 -4.10
N SER A 881 1.33 33.70 -4.32
CA SER A 881 0.35 34.12 -3.32
C SER A 881 -0.90 33.25 -3.35
N GLY A 882 -1.33 32.80 -2.17
CA GLY A 882 -2.63 32.16 -1.94
C GLY A 882 -3.67 33.10 -1.33
N GLN A 883 -3.42 34.41 -1.30
CA GLN A 883 -4.27 35.38 -0.60
C GLN A 883 -5.54 35.72 -1.39
N ILE A 884 -6.69 35.65 -0.72
CA ILE A 884 -8.01 35.94 -1.28
C ILE A 884 -8.73 36.94 -0.36
N ASN A 885 -9.35 37.96 -0.94
CA ASN A 885 -10.08 39.00 -0.23
C ASN A 885 -11.57 38.93 -0.55
N GLY A 886 -12.42 39.01 0.46
CA GLY A 886 -13.88 39.06 0.28
C GLY A 886 -14.63 38.95 1.60
N LEU A 887 -15.90 39.36 1.59
CA LEU A 887 -16.77 39.38 2.78
C LEU A 887 -16.13 40.07 4.02
N GLY A 888 -15.33 41.12 3.78
CA GLY A 888 -14.63 41.86 4.84
C GLY A 888 -13.43 41.13 5.46
N ARG A 889 -12.91 40.09 4.80
CA ARG A 889 -11.80 39.26 5.27
C ARG A 889 -10.71 39.09 4.22
N SER A 890 -9.52 38.74 4.70
CA SER A 890 -8.39 38.27 3.90
C SER A 890 -8.03 36.86 4.37
N ILE A 891 -8.16 35.87 3.49
CA ILE A 891 -7.89 34.46 3.77
C ILE A 891 -6.71 33.96 2.93
N THR A 892 -6.21 32.77 3.24
CA THR A 892 -5.11 32.13 2.50
C THR A 892 -5.40 30.65 2.25
N ILE A 893 -5.00 30.18 1.07
CA ILE A 893 -5.05 28.79 0.64
C ILE A 893 -3.64 28.28 0.28
N PRO A 894 -3.35 26.98 0.45
CA PRO A 894 -2.06 26.38 0.07
C PRO A 894 -1.93 26.31 -1.46
N ARG A 895 -0.89 26.94 -2.01
CA ARG A 895 -0.63 26.94 -3.47
C ARG A 895 0.47 25.95 -3.90
N LEU A 896 1.24 25.44 -2.94
CA LEU A 896 2.39 24.56 -3.15
C LEU A 896 2.26 23.24 -2.36
N PRO A 897 2.87 22.14 -2.83
CA PRO A 897 2.98 20.89 -2.06
C PRO A 897 3.47 21.11 -0.63
N ASN A 898 2.83 20.46 0.33
CA ASN A 898 3.14 20.57 1.76
C ASN A 898 2.59 19.34 2.51
N GLU A 899 2.84 19.24 3.81
CA GLU A 899 2.48 18.07 4.64
C GLU A 899 1.09 18.15 5.29
N THR A 900 0.41 19.29 5.17
CA THR A 900 -0.82 19.57 5.95
C THR A 900 -2.09 19.54 5.12
N SER A 901 -2.00 19.82 3.82
CA SER A 901 -3.15 19.93 2.91
C SER A 901 -2.70 19.81 1.46
N TYR A 902 -3.59 19.34 0.59
CA TYR A 902 -3.31 19.26 -0.84
C TYR A 902 -3.05 20.66 -1.43
N ALA A 903 -2.24 20.73 -2.49
CA ALA A 903 -1.88 21.99 -3.12
C ALA A 903 -2.93 22.45 -4.14
N VAL A 904 -3.47 23.65 -3.97
CA VAL A 904 -4.38 24.28 -4.93
C VAL A 904 -3.56 25.00 -6.00
N THR A 905 -3.09 24.28 -7.03
CA THR A 905 -2.09 24.83 -7.95
C THR A 905 -2.63 25.87 -8.92
N ALA A 906 -3.84 25.68 -9.44
CA ALA A 906 -4.45 26.52 -10.46
C ALA A 906 -5.95 26.73 -10.22
N PRO A 907 -6.35 27.44 -9.16
CA PRO A 907 -7.74 27.76 -8.91
C PRO A 907 -8.26 28.75 -9.97
N ASP A 908 -9.54 28.61 -10.28
CA ASP A 908 -10.19 29.34 -11.35
C ASP A 908 -10.60 30.76 -10.95
N CYS A 909 -10.49 31.66 -11.92
CA CYS A 909 -11.10 32.98 -11.92
C CYS A 909 -12.44 32.88 -12.67
N ILE A 910 -13.53 33.04 -11.92
CA ILE A 910 -14.89 33.02 -12.46
C ILE A 910 -15.52 34.41 -12.39
N VAL A 911 -16.22 34.80 -13.44
CA VAL A 911 -16.85 36.12 -13.56
C VAL A 911 -18.36 35.99 -13.49
N PRO A 912 -19.08 36.91 -12.83
CA PRO A 912 -20.52 36.81 -12.69
C PRO A 912 -21.23 37.06 -14.03
N VAL A 913 -22.26 36.27 -14.30
CA VAL A 913 -23.25 36.55 -15.35
C VAL A 913 -24.42 37.27 -14.69
N ALA A 914 -24.79 38.45 -15.20
CA ALA A 914 -25.83 39.28 -14.61
C ALA A 914 -27.15 38.48 -14.40
N PRO A 915 -27.82 38.62 -13.24
CA PRO A 915 -27.59 39.60 -12.17
C PRO A 915 -26.70 39.09 -11.00
N ALA A 916 -25.86 38.07 -11.20
CA ALA A 916 -24.87 37.68 -10.19
C ALA A 916 -23.82 38.78 -9.93
N PHE A 917 -23.13 38.71 -8.80
CA PHE A 917 -22.11 39.69 -8.39
C PHE A 917 -20.90 39.00 -7.74
N PRO A 918 -19.70 39.60 -7.79
CA PRO A 918 -18.50 39.01 -7.18
C PRO A 918 -18.54 39.15 -5.65
N VAL A 919 -18.04 38.13 -4.94
CA VAL A 919 -18.00 38.08 -3.46
C VAL A 919 -16.58 37.89 -2.91
N PHE A 920 -15.69 37.33 -3.73
CA PHE A 920 -14.27 37.16 -3.43
C PHE A 920 -13.41 37.57 -4.63
N THR A 921 -12.20 38.01 -4.37
CA THR A 921 -11.18 38.35 -5.35
C THR A 921 -9.84 37.81 -4.93
N TYR A 922 -9.05 37.30 -5.88
CA TYR A 922 -7.65 37.00 -5.63
C TYR A 922 -6.89 38.31 -5.43
N ALA A 923 -6.14 38.42 -4.34
CA ALA A 923 -5.48 39.67 -3.96
C ALA A 923 -4.50 40.15 -5.06
N ARG A 924 -3.78 39.21 -5.67
CA ARG A 924 -2.94 39.47 -6.84
C ARG A 924 -3.78 39.44 -8.11
N GLY A 925 -3.73 40.51 -8.89
CA GLY A 925 -4.47 40.64 -10.15
C GLY A 925 -5.93 41.08 -9.99
N ASN A 926 -6.47 41.13 -8.76
CA ASN A 926 -7.84 41.56 -8.46
C ASN A 926 -8.90 40.84 -9.31
N GLN A 927 -8.66 39.57 -9.62
CA GLN A 927 -9.56 38.74 -10.41
C GLN A 927 -10.61 38.11 -9.50
N SER A 928 -11.84 37.95 -9.99
CA SER A 928 -12.94 37.37 -9.22
C SER A 928 -12.66 35.91 -8.89
N ALA A 929 -12.68 35.59 -7.59
CA ALA A 929 -12.43 34.26 -7.02
C ALA A 929 -13.72 33.56 -6.57
N GLY A 930 -14.84 34.27 -6.59
CA GLY A 930 -16.13 33.71 -6.24
C GLY A 930 -17.26 34.70 -6.52
N ILE A 931 -18.44 34.15 -6.79
CA ILE A 931 -19.64 34.89 -7.18
C ILE A 931 -20.85 34.45 -6.34
N ALA A 932 -21.84 35.33 -6.24
CA ALA A 932 -23.14 35.00 -5.68
C ALA A 932 -24.26 35.48 -6.60
N TYR A 933 -25.29 34.66 -6.77
CA TYR A 933 -26.52 34.98 -7.47
C TYR A 933 -27.68 35.01 -6.48
N LYS A 934 -28.41 36.13 -6.45
CA LYS A 934 -29.61 36.31 -5.64
C LYS A 934 -30.83 36.46 -6.53
N GLY A 935 -31.40 35.33 -6.95
CA GLY A 935 -32.67 35.27 -7.66
C GLY A 935 -33.88 35.39 -6.74
N ALA A 936 -35.04 35.64 -7.34
CA ALA A 936 -36.34 35.48 -6.68
C ALA A 936 -36.78 34.00 -6.61
N ASP A 937 -36.21 33.18 -7.48
CA ASP A 937 -36.42 31.75 -7.65
C ASP A 937 -35.47 30.94 -6.75
N TYR A 938 -34.17 31.09 -6.97
CA TYR A 938 -33.12 30.39 -6.22
C TYR A 938 -31.88 31.27 -6.01
N ARG A 939 -30.90 30.74 -5.30
CA ARG A 939 -29.64 31.42 -4.98
C ARG A 939 -28.48 30.46 -5.17
N THR A 940 -27.38 30.96 -5.72
CA THR A 940 -26.12 30.21 -5.80
C THR A 940 -24.99 31.02 -5.19
N PHE A 941 -24.02 30.31 -4.62
CA PHE A 941 -22.75 30.85 -4.16
C PHE A 941 -21.66 29.92 -4.68
N VAL A 942 -20.77 30.42 -5.54
CA VAL A 942 -19.76 29.58 -6.20
C VAL A 942 -18.38 30.16 -5.93
N LEU A 943 -17.46 29.33 -5.45
CA LEU A 943 -16.06 29.65 -5.26
C LEU A 943 -15.22 28.95 -6.32
N GLY A 944 -14.31 29.71 -6.95
CA GLY A 944 -13.28 29.19 -7.86
C GLY A 944 -12.07 28.59 -7.13
N PHE A 945 -12.19 28.36 -5.82
CA PHE A 945 -11.22 27.70 -4.98
C PHE A 945 -11.94 26.81 -3.95
N PRO A 946 -11.27 25.77 -3.40
CA PRO A 946 -11.89 24.87 -2.43
C PRO A 946 -12.06 25.52 -1.06
N PHE A 947 -13.24 25.44 -0.47
CA PHE A 947 -13.53 26.04 0.84
C PHE A 947 -12.75 25.36 1.97
N GLU A 948 -12.61 24.04 1.89
CA GLU A 948 -11.85 23.23 2.83
C GLU A 948 -10.35 23.58 2.86
N SER A 949 -9.83 24.21 1.80
CA SER A 949 -8.42 24.61 1.69
C SER A 949 -8.10 25.94 2.39
N ILE A 950 -9.11 26.68 2.83
CA ILE A 950 -8.92 27.90 3.63
C ILE A 950 -8.24 27.50 4.94
N GLN A 951 -7.06 28.04 5.25
CA GLN A 951 -6.25 27.53 6.37
C GLN A 951 -6.87 27.77 7.76
N SER A 952 -7.50 28.93 7.96
CA SER A 952 -8.06 29.36 9.25
C SER A 952 -9.46 28.77 9.49
N GLU A 953 -9.61 27.97 10.55
CA GLU A 953 -10.92 27.43 10.96
C GLU A 953 -11.93 28.53 11.31
N THR A 954 -11.47 29.58 11.98
CA THR A 954 -12.32 30.73 12.34
C THR A 954 -12.84 31.46 11.10
N ASP A 955 -12.01 31.59 10.06
CA ASP A 955 -12.45 32.19 8.79
C ASP A 955 -13.42 31.28 8.06
N ARG A 956 -13.17 29.96 8.00
CA ARG A 956 -14.12 28.98 7.45
C ARG A 956 -15.49 29.12 8.13
N ALA A 957 -15.53 29.06 9.46
CA ALA A 957 -16.77 29.19 10.23
C ALA A 957 -17.52 30.50 9.92
N SER A 958 -16.79 31.61 9.85
CA SER A 958 -17.37 32.92 9.60
C SER A 958 -17.89 33.10 8.17
N ILE A 959 -17.16 32.58 7.18
CA ILE A 959 -17.56 32.62 5.77
C ILE A 959 -18.79 31.75 5.56
N MET A 960 -18.80 30.52 6.09
CA MET A 960 -19.95 29.62 6.03
C MET A 960 -21.20 30.26 6.66
N ALA A 961 -21.06 30.90 7.83
CA ALA A 961 -22.16 31.63 8.45
C ALA A 961 -22.71 32.75 7.54
N GLY A 962 -21.83 33.46 6.83
CA GLY A 962 -22.21 34.46 5.83
C GLY A 962 -22.99 33.86 4.64
N ILE A 963 -22.53 32.72 4.12
CA ILE A 963 -23.19 32.00 3.02
C ILE A 963 -24.59 31.49 3.43
N LEU A 964 -24.69 30.86 4.60
CA LEU A 964 -25.99 30.38 5.12
C LEU A 964 -26.94 31.55 5.45
N GLY A 965 -26.40 32.67 5.92
CA GLY A 965 -27.14 33.92 6.05
C GLY A 965 -27.67 34.41 4.71
N PHE A 966 -26.82 34.42 3.68
CA PHE A 966 -27.19 34.79 2.32
C PHE A 966 -28.31 33.91 1.75
N PHE A 967 -28.33 32.60 2.00
CA PHE A 967 -29.42 31.75 1.53
C PHE A 967 -30.72 31.92 2.32
N THR A 968 -30.64 32.23 3.61
CA THR A 968 -31.82 32.23 4.49
C THR A 968 -32.38 33.61 4.83
N GLN A 969 -31.78 34.69 4.33
CA GLN A 969 -32.32 36.05 4.42
C GLN A 969 -33.54 36.18 3.51
N LYS A 970 -34.69 36.47 4.11
CA LYS A 970 -35.93 36.81 3.39
C LYS A 970 -35.85 38.20 2.80
#